data_AF-A0A9X0BWE3-F1
#
_entry.id   AF-A0A9X0BWE3-F1
#
_cell.length_a   1.000
_cell.length_b   1.000
_cell.length_c   1.000
_cell.angle_alpha   90.00
_cell.angle_beta   90.00
_cell.angle_gamma   90.00
#
_symmetry.space_group_name_H-M   'P 1'
#
loop_
_entity.id
_entity.type
_entity.pdbx_description
1 polymer ?
#
loop_
_entity_poly.entity_id
_entity_poly.type
_entity_poly.pdbx_seq_one_letter_code
_entity_poly.pdbx_strand_id
1 'polypeptide(L)'
;MDNRGSFFFFLLVFYLLLSSQSRPPLIDEGRARQRELDHERQVLRLLNGSKYGDFDPSANRWLPFSGLRGNDSYAWDLFPQVKGLARHQLQSAVSNAGLEPPDGLEHPAISPTLNLTKLLLPVYRNSTGKLRGDWVRQTEGAERREPLNTTAIAEEHEYFTHEFSHNITGNGGTFYFDLEEGGGEEIQMGDGLLREMRASLTVESEDFWGSTWYISLFGVHFPDTGSIVLTTSSEKFGGIFSLPHFMLSSDTYGLSHELLLKSLSDTISEKQNRSPTLFPWSSLAGTEQMEFPAPKCEHIIYLQQHPVMLEGSPADRLLLERMEQELRYPMGAPIPDPPLMVMSAVVFSPDCGYILQTKGTPEFPPSDSLYVTGPKQEEYSKYAARLVFVVSGVFVAQITLLLRQIKEASTPSTRSRISFYTIALMALGDAFVLTFIVLELYASVSFLVLTTASFLAFLSVSYIGMKFMMEIWAVQEPERREQDRSPNPSGPTARPGTLPLPATAPEVRDSGATPIILPPDQDAPDDEMDSPPPATRTTPPTPRQIRSDVGTMYARFYLALFGMLILSIWAFLLPRRLGSIYTRFLAAVYLSFWVPQIYRNVMRNCRKALRWDFVAGQSVLRLFPFLYFLTARGNVLFIRPDYTSAFIMTGWVWIQAWILVSQDVLGPRFFVPRGWAPHAYDYHPMLRDLSGADEDLEASGGILSIASLRGDERDLVSDSKDDDKQRKDRKKAIFDCAICMQDIEVPVLPPPSSASGGSSVTDGASSILSRRLYMVTPCRHIFHTACLESWMRLRLQCPICRESIPPV
;
A
#
# COMPACT_ATOMS: atom_id res chain seq x y z
N MET A 1 -18.78 28.47 7.91
CA MET A 1 -18.90 27.20 8.66
C MET A 1 -17.50 26.81 9.08
N ASP A 2 -17.23 26.87 10.38
CA ASP A 2 -15.89 26.92 10.94
C ASP A 2 -15.18 25.56 10.93
N ASN A 3 -14.17 25.43 10.06
CA ASN A 3 -13.24 24.30 10.00
C ASN A 3 -12.41 24.12 11.29
N ARG A 4 -12.52 25.04 12.25
CA ARG A 4 -11.85 24.98 13.55
C ARG A 4 -12.38 23.85 14.42
N GLY A 5 -13.67 23.54 14.37
CA GLY A 5 -14.26 22.46 15.17
C GLY A 5 -13.76 21.07 14.76
N SER A 6 -13.60 20.84 13.45
CA SER A 6 -13.10 19.56 12.93
C SER A 6 -11.60 19.39 13.20
N PHE A 7 -10.80 20.46 13.07
CA PHE A 7 -9.38 20.43 13.45
C PHE A 7 -9.19 20.19 14.95
N PHE A 8 -10.00 20.81 15.81
CA PHE A 8 -9.93 20.59 17.26
C PHE A 8 -10.37 19.17 17.63
N PHE A 9 -11.37 18.62 16.94
CA PHE A 9 -11.78 17.22 17.12
C PHE A 9 -10.66 16.26 16.72
N PHE A 10 -10.02 16.46 15.57
CA PHE A 10 -8.87 15.64 15.15
C PHE A 10 -7.67 15.81 16.09
N LEU A 11 -7.39 17.02 16.57
CA LEU A 11 -6.29 17.28 17.51
C LEU A 11 -6.59 16.71 18.89
N LEU A 12 -7.86 16.71 19.33
CA LEU A 12 -8.30 16.06 20.57
C LEU A 12 -8.25 14.53 20.45
N VAL A 13 -8.68 13.96 19.32
CA VAL A 13 -8.58 12.51 19.07
C VAL A 13 -7.12 12.09 18.97
N PHE A 14 -6.29 12.86 18.27
CA PHE A 14 -4.84 12.64 18.18
C PHE A 14 -4.15 12.80 19.54
N TYR A 15 -4.54 13.81 20.32
CA TYR A 15 -4.08 14.00 21.70
C TYR A 15 -4.52 12.84 22.59
N LEU A 16 -5.77 12.39 22.54
CA LEU A 16 -6.26 11.26 23.35
C LEU A 16 -5.60 9.93 22.94
N LEU A 17 -5.28 9.77 21.66
CA LEU A 17 -4.54 8.61 21.15
C LEU A 17 -3.05 8.64 21.55
N LEU A 18 -2.42 9.83 21.59
CA LEU A 18 -1.02 10.01 22.02
C LEU A 18 -0.85 10.17 23.54
N SER A 19 -1.87 10.66 24.26
CA SER A 19 -1.85 10.93 25.70
C SER A 19 -2.19 9.69 26.53
N SER A 20 -2.12 8.50 25.95
CA SER A 20 -2.20 7.24 26.71
C SER A 20 -1.00 7.04 27.64
N GLN A 21 -0.02 7.96 27.66
CA GLN A 21 1.06 7.93 28.64
C GLN A 21 0.62 8.42 30.03
N SER A 22 0.69 7.46 30.96
CA SER A 22 0.83 7.61 32.41
C SER A 22 -0.31 8.33 33.14
N ARG A 23 -1.36 7.57 33.46
CA ARG A 23 -2.05 7.80 34.74
C ARG A 23 -1.08 7.38 35.86
N PRO A 24 -1.00 8.12 36.98
CA PRO A 24 -0.21 7.66 38.14
C PRO A 24 -0.76 6.31 38.61
N PRO A 25 0.12 5.39 39.07
CA PRO A 25 -0.30 4.05 39.45
C PRO A 25 -1.36 4.15 40.56
N LEU A 26 -2.46 3.42 40.39
CA LEU A 26 -3.47 3.30 41.43
C LEU A 26 -2.81 2.68 42.68
N ILE A 27 -3.22 3.10 43.88
CA ILE A 27 -2.67 2.66 45.18
C ILE A 27 -2.71 1.12 45.36
N ASP A 28 -3.46 0.40 44.51
CA ASP A 28 -3.61 -1.05 44.53
C ASP A 28 -2.63 -1.83 43.64
N GLU A 29 -1.92 -1.18 42.70
CA GLU A 29 -1.00 -1.86 41.79
C GLU A 29 0.19 -2.50 42.51
N GLY A 30 0.69 -1.88 43.59
CA GLY A 30 1.79 -2.42 44.39
C GLY A 30 1.42 -3.71 45.13
N ARG A 31 0.18 -3.82 45.63
CA ARG A 31 -0.30 -5.03 46.33
C ARG A 31 -0.62 -6.15 45.37
N ALA A 32 -1.25 -5.85 44.23
CA ALA A 32 -1.50 -6.82 43.18
C ALA A 32 -0.17 -7.42 42.67
N ARG A 33 0.82 -6.55 42.36
CA ARG A 33 2.16 -6.97 41.97
C ARG A 33 2.85 -7.86 43.00
N GLN A 34 2.73 -7.53 44.29
CA GLN A 34 3.37 -8.31 45.35
C GLN A 34 2.74 -9.70 45.45
N ARG A 35 1.41 -9.81 45.35
CA ARG A 35 0.70 -11.11 45.33
C ARG A 35 1.14 -11.97 44.15
N GLU A 36 1.32 -11.35 43.00
CA GLU A 36 1.75 -12.03 41.78
C GLU A 36 3.19 -12.57 41.90
N LEU A 37 4.12 -11.73 42.39
CA LEU A 37 5.49 -12.17 42.70
C LEU A 37 5.52 -13.29 43.74
N ASP A 38 4.67 -13.23 44.76
CA ASP A 38 4.60 -14.26 45.78
C ASP A 38 4.00 -15.57 45.24
N HIS A 39 3.01 -15.49 44.34
CA HIS A 39 2.47 -16.63 43.61
C HIS A 39 3.55 -17.30 42.75
N GLU A 40 4.28 -16.53 41.94
CA GLU A 40 5.33 -17.09 41.09
C GLU A 40 6.49 -17.71 41.87
N ARG A 41 6.88 -17.10 42.99
CA ARG A 41 7.86 -17.71 43.90
C ARG A 41 7.36 -19.03 44.48
N GLN A 42 6.07 -19.13 44.77
CA GLN A 42 5.47 -20.37 45.24
C GLN A 42 5.50 -21.44 44.15
N VAL A 43 5.13 -21.08 42.92
CA VAL A 43 5.19 -21.99 41.76
C VAL A 43 6.63 -22.44 41.48
N LEU A 44 7.61 -21.54 41.56
CA LEU A 44 9.03 -21.87 41.42
C LEU A 44 9.51 -22.87 42.49
N ARG A 45 9.05 -22.72 43.75
CA ARG A 45 9.36 -23.68 44.82
C ARG A 45 8.76 -25.06 44.54
N LEU A 46 7.55 -25.10 43.99
CA LEU A 46 6.88 -26.34 43.60
C LEU A 46 7.60 -27.01 42.43
N LEU A 47 8.05 -26.23 41.43
CA LEU A 47 8.86 -26.72 40.33
C LEU A 47 10.17 -27.33 40.84
N ASN A 48 10.86 -26.67 41.76
CA ASN A 48 12.10 -27.19 42.35
C ASN A 48 11.91 -28.57 43.03
N GLY A 49 10.74 -28.82 43.63
CA GLY A 49 10.42 -30.11 44.26
C GLY A 49 9.94 -31.20 43.31
N SER A 50 9.65 -30.86 42.05
CA SER A 50 9.01 -31.78 41.08
C SER A 50 10.01 -32.69 40.35
N LYS A 51 9.56 -33.89 39.98
CA LYS A 51 10.33 -34.90 39.26
C LYS A 51 9.65 -35.32 37.95
N TYR A 52 10.44 -35.93 37.09
CA TYR A 52 9.93 -36.53 35.86
C TYR A 52 8.89 -37.62 36.18
N GLY A 53 7.71 -37.53 35.56
CA GLY A 53 6.60 -38.47 35.77
C GLY A 53 5.67 -38.14 36.95
N ASP A 54 5.85 -37.01 37.63
CA ASP A 54 4.90 -36.50 38.62
C ASP A 54 3.59 -35.99 37.98
N PHE A 55 3.65 -35.61 36.70
CA PHE A 55 2.48 -35.29 35.88
C PHE A 55 2.13 -36.44 34.95
N ASP A 56 1.06 -37.16 35.28
CA ASP A 56 0.47 -38.20 34.44
C ASP A 56 -1.04 -38.27 34.67
N PRO A 57 -1.82 -37.53 33.86
CA PRO A 57 -3.28 -37.52 33.90
C PRO A 57 -3.90 -38.92 33.81
N SER A 58 -3.32 -39.81 32.99
CA SER A 58 -3.83 -41.18 32.79
C SER A 58 -3.65 -42.06 34.02
N ALA A 59 -2.63 -41.79 34.83
CA ALA A 59 -2.38 -42.43 36.12
C ALA A 59 -2.95 -41.65 37.31
N ASN A 60 -3.81 -40.65 37.06
CA ASN A 60 -4.39 -39.74 38.06
C ASN A 60 -3.34 -39.00 38.92
N ARG A 61 -2.22 -38.62 38.31
CA ARG A 61 -1.15 -37.82 38.92
C ARG A 61 -1.19 -36.40 38.37
N TRP A 62 -1.42 -35.45 39.26
CA TRP A 62 -1.62 -34.04 38.92
C TRP A 62 -0.62 -33.16 39.66
N LEU A 63 -0.30 -32.02 39.06
CA LEU A 63 0.60 -31.03 39.68
C LEU A 63 -0.19 -29.85 40.23
N PRO A 64 0.26 -29.24 41.34
CA PRO A 64 -0.37 -28.05 41.91
C PRO A 64 0.00 -26.77 41.12
N PHE A 65 -0.05 -26.82 39.79
CA PHE A 65 0.19 -25.71 38.87
C PHE A 65 -1.11 -25.32 38.18
N SER A 66 -1.34 -24.03 37.92
CA SER A 66 -2.51 -23.57 37.17
C SER A 66 -2.59 -24.24 35.79
N GLY A 67 -3.72 -24.88 35.51
CA GLY A 67 -4.00 -25.64 34.28
C GLY A 67 -3.53 -27.10 34.31
N LEU A 68 -2.81 -27.54 35.34
CA LEU A 68 -2.42 -28.95 35.55
C LEU A 68 -3.05 -29.56 36.81
N ARG A 69 -4.02 -28.89 37.44
CA ARG A 69 -4.82 -29.44 38.54
C ARG A 69 -5.93 -30.32 37.94
N GLY A 70 -6.28 -31.42 38.61
CA GLY A 70 -7.37 -32.29 38.14
C GLY A 70 -8.75 -31.59 38.06
N ASN A 71 -8.92 -30.49 38.81
CA ASN A 71 -10.17 -29.70 38.80
C ASN A 71 -10.26 -28.70 37.63
N ASP A 72 -9.17 -28.46 36.90
CA ASP A 72 -9.11 -27.40 35.89
C ASP A 72 -9.83 -27.78 34.57
N SER A 73 -10.31 -29.04 34.42
CA SER A 73 -11.09 -29.54 33.27
C SER A 73 -10.42 -29.48 31.88
N TYR A 74 -9.09 -29.39 31.83
CA TYR A 74 -8.33 -29.44 30.58
C TYR A 74 -8.35 -30.86 29.97
N ALA A 75 -8.35 -30.94 28.64
CA ALA A 75 -8.38 -32.16 27.83
C ALA A 75 -7.01 -32.88 27.79
N TRP A 76 -6.46 -33.18 28.97
CA TRP A 76 -5.19 -33.86 29.12
C TRP A 76 -5.21 -35.33 28.69
N ASP A 77 -6.39 -35.91 28.44
CA ASP A 77 -6.55 -37.26 27.86
C ASP A 77 -5.88 -37.39 26.48
N LEU A 78 -5.71 -36.27 25.76
CA LEU A 78 -5.02 -36.22 24.48
C LEU A 78 -3.50 -36.27 24.59
N PHE A 79 -2.95 -35.98 25.76
CA PHE A 79 -1.52 -35.77 25.93
C PHE A 79 -0.65 -37.00 25.58
N PRO A 80 -1.05 -38.25 25.92
CA PRO A 80 -0.33 -39.44 25.46
C PRO A 80 -0.30 -39.56 23.93
N GLN A 81 -1.41 -39.23 23.25
CA GLN A 81 -1.49 -39.23 21.79
C GLN A 81 -0.52 -38.20 21.18
N VAL A 82 -0.49 -36.98 21.73
CA VAL A 82 0.43 -35.90 21.30
C VAL A 82 1.89 -36.30 21.48
N LYS A 83 2.25 -36.89 22.63
CA LYS A 83 3.60 -37.42 22.87
C LYS A 83 3.94 -38.56 21.88
N GLY A 84 2.97 -39.39 21.52
CA GLY A 84 3.11 -40.42 20.49
C GLY A 84 3.42 -39.82 19.12
N LEU A 85 2.65 -38.81 18.71
CA LEU A 85 2.86 -38.08 17.44
C LEU A 85 4.23 -37.40 17.40
N ALA A 86 4.63 -36.72 18.47
CA ALA A 86 5.94 -36.07 18.55
C ALA A 86 7.10 -37.08 18.44
N ARG A 87 6.99 -38.25 19.09
CA ARG A 87 7.98 -39.34 18.96
C ARG A 87 8.01 -39.91 17.55
N HIS A 88 6.85 -40.09 16.93
CA HIS A 88 6.76 -40.58 15.55
C HIS A 88 7.37 -39.59 14.56
N GLN A 89 7.15 -38.29 14.75
CA GLN A 89 7.78 -37.24 13.95
C GLN A 89 9.31 -37.25 14.08
N LEU A 90 9.84 -37.38 15.30
CA LEU A 90 11.27 -37.55 15.52
C LEU A 90 11.82 -38.82 14.83
N GLN A 91 11.12 -39.95 14.96
CA GLN A 91 11.50 -41.19 14.29
C GLN A 91 11.50 -41.04 12.76
N SER A 92 10.49 -40.38 12.21
CA SER A 92 10.38 -40.09 10.77
C SER A 92 11.53 -39.18 10.31
N ALA A 93 11.85 -38.13 11.05
CA ALA A 93 12.96 -37.22 10.73
C ALA A 93 14.32 -37.95 10.70
N VAL A 94 14.57 -38.87 11.62
CA VAL A 94 15.82 -39.66 11.71
C VAL A 94 15.87 -40.73 10.61
N SER A 95 14.79 -41.48 10.41
CA SER A 95 14.74 -42.54 9.39
C SER A 95 14.79 -41.99 7.96
N ASN A 96 14.12 -40.87 7.67
CA ASN A 96 14.21 -40.18 6.38
C ASN A 96 15.63 -39.68 6.09
N ALA A 97 16.45 -39.51 7.12
CA ALA A 97 17.85 -39.14 7.00
C ALA A 97 18.80 -40.33 6.77
N GLY A 98 18.28 -41.56 6.74
CA GLY A 98 19.09 -42.77 6.65
C GLY A 98 19.89 -43.08 7.92
N LEU A 99 19.50 -42.47 9.05
CA LEU A 99 20.10 -42.71 10.37
C LEU A 99 19.25 -43.75 11.12
N GLU A 100 19.90 -44.59 11.92
CA GLU A 100 19.20 -45.55 12.78
C GLU A 100 18.60 -44.83 14.00
N PRO A 101 17.27 -44.88 14.20
CA PRO A 101 16.65 -44.29 15.39
C PRO A 101 16.99 -45.10 16.65
N PRO A 102 16.99 -44.48 17.85
CA PRO A 102 17.24 -45.20 19.10
C PRO A 102 16.19 -46.29 19.36
N ASP A 103 16.59 -47.45 19.91
CA ASP A 103 15.70 -48.59 20.20
C ASP A 103 14.44 -48.20 21.01
N GLY A 104 14.60 -47.29 21.98
CA GLY A 104 13.49 -46.79 22.82
C GLY A 104 12.50 -45.88 22.08
N LEU A 105 12.86 -45.40 20.88
CA LEU A 105 11.99 -44.61 20.01
C LEU A 105 11.14 -45.51 19.10
N GLU A 106 11.71 -46.64 18.64
CA GLU A 106 10.99 -47.63 17.82
C GLU A 106 10.08 -48.54 18.65
N HIS A 107 10.55 -48.97 19.83
CA HIS A 107 9.88 -49.94 20.68
C HIS A 107 9.72 -49.40 22.12
N PRO A 108 8.84 -48.40 22.35
CA PRO A 108 8.67 -47.78 23.68
C PRO A 108 8.22 -48.77 24.77
N ALA A 109 7.68 -49.93 24.40
CA ALA A 109 7.27 -51.00 25.31
C ALA A 109 8.42 -51.93 25.77
N ILE A 110 9.55 -51.96 25.04
CA ILE A 110 10.65 -52.93 25.26
C ILE A 110 11.83 -52.27 26.00
N SER A 111 12.15 -51.02 25.67
CA SER A 111 13.23 -50.23 26.27
C SER A 111 12.69 -48.89 26.78
N PRO A 112 12.27 -48.80 28.06
CA PRO A 112 11.66 -47.58 28.60
C PRO A 112 12.65 -46.42 28.80
N THR A 113 13.96 -46.70 28.82
CA THR A 113 15.01 -45.69 28.98
C THR A 113 15.39 -45.09 27.64
N LEU A 114 14.69 -44.03 27.25
CA LEU A 114 15.03 -43.22 26.08
C LEU A 114 15.96 -42.08 26.50
N ASN A 115 17.22 -42.12 26.07
CA ASN A 115 18.20 -41.07 26.36
C ASN A 115 18.42 -40.20 25.11
N LEU A 116 17.59 -39.16 24.96
CA LEU A 116 17.61 -38.26 23.80
C LEU A 116 18.86 -37.38 23.74
N THR A 117 19.48 -37.07 24.87
CA THR A 117 20.69 -36.21 24.92
C THR A 117 21.90 -36.81 24.22
N LYS A 118 21.92 -38.13 24.00
CA LYS A 118 22.99 -38.82 23.26
C LYS A 118 22.74 -38.87 21.76
N LEU A 119 21.53 -38.54 21.31
CA LEU A 119 21.19 -38.52 19.89
C LEU A 119 21.71 -37.22 19.29
N LEU A 120 22.74 -37.35 18.44
CA LEU A 120 23.39 -36.21 17.81
C LEU A 120 22.97 -36.18 16.35
N LEU A 121 22.14 -35.21 15.98
CA LEU A 121 21.67 -35.04 14.61
C LEU A 121 22.45 -33.92 13.91
N PRO A 122 22.72 -34.03 12.59
CA PRO A 122 23.33 -32.95 11.83
C PRO A 122 22.26 -31.89 11.51
N VAL A 123 21.88 -31.12 12.52
CA VAL A 123 20.93 -30.01 12.44
C VAL A 123 21.64 -28.69 12.65
N TYR A 124 20.98 -27.58 12.29
CA TYR A 124 21.51 -26.25 12.61
C TYR A 124 21.45 -26.03 14.12
N ARG A 125 22.56 -25.62 14.75
CA ARG A 125 22.58 -25.36 16.19
C ARG A 125 21.83 -24.07 16.53
N ASN A 126 21.76 -23.12 15.61
CA ASN A 126 20.91 -21.94 15.72
C ASN A 126 19.73 -22.04 14.76
N SER A 127 18.53 -22.13 15.32
CA SER A 127 17.26 -22.31 14.63
C SER A 127 16.54 -20.99 14.29
N THR A 128 17.17 -19.84 14.54
CA THR A 128 16.58 -18.51 14.28
C THR A 128 16.23 -18.32 12.81
N GLY A 129 14.96 -18.03 12.52
CA GLY A 129 14.47 -17.81 11.17
C GLY A 129 12.95 -17.89 11.04
N LYS A 130 12.48 -17.67 9.81
CA LYS A 130 11.04 -17.68 9.48
C LYS A 130 10.70 -18.92 8.69
N LEU A 131 9.76 -19.72 9.22
CA LEU A 131 9.34 -20.98 8.62
C LEU A 131 7.86 -20.91 8.22
N ARG A 132 7.52 -21.51 7.08
CA ARG A 132 6.15 -21.62 6.59
C ARG A 132 5.80 -23.06 6.22
N GLY A 133 4.62 -23.51 6.60
CA GLY A 133 4.11 -24.85 6.28
C GLY A 133 2.59 -24.93 6.31
N ASP A 134 2.03 -25.98 5.72
CA ASP A 134 0.59 -26.24 5.81
C ASP A 134 0.28 -27.15 7.01
N TRP A 135 -0.87 -26.92 7.63
CA TRP A 135 -1.37 -27.71 8.74
C TRP A 135 -2.71 -28.37 8.44
N VAL A 136 -2.94 -29.49 9.12
CA VAL A 136 -4.18 -30.25 9.06
C VAL A 136 -4.61 -30.57 10.49
N ARG A 137 -5.92 -30.49 10.75
CA ARG A 137 -6.51 -30.88 12.03
C ARG A 137 -6.63 -32.40 12.11
N GLN A 138 -6.16 -32.99 13.21
CA GLN A 138 -6.40 -34.40 13.49
C GLN A 138 -7.88 -34.59 13.87
N THR A 139 -8.61 -35.40 13.12
CA THR A 139 -10.04 -35.70 13.38
C THR A 139 -10.24 -37.03 14.10
N GLU A 140 -9.23 -37.91 14.10
CA GLU A 140 -9.29 -39.21 14.79
C GLU A 140 -9.18 -39.04 16.32
N GLY A 141 -10.17 -39.58 17.04
CA GLY A 141 -10.29 -39.47 18.50
C GLY A 141 -11.09 -38.26 19.00
N ALA A 142 -11.65 -37.44 18.09
CA ALA A 142 -12.44 -36.25 18.40
C ALA A 142 -13.92 -36.54 18.77
N GLU A 143 -14.21 -37.68 19.39
CA GLU A 143 -15.57 -37.96 19.88
C GLU A 143 -15.87 -37.06 21.10
N ARG A 144 -17.01 -36.34 21.01
CA ARG A 144 -17.69 -35.49 22.00
C ARG A 144 -16.97 -35.38 23.36
N ARG A 145 -16.35 -34.23 23.59
CA ARG A 145 -15.69 -33.92 24.86
C ARG A 145 -16.50 -32.94 25.67
N GLU A 146 -16.40 -33.07 26.99
CA GLU A 146 -17.05 -32.16 27.92
C GLU A 146 -16.51 -30.75 27.70
N PRO A 147 -17.38 -29.75 27.52
CA PRO A 147 -16.94 -28.36 27.44
C PRO A 147 -16.24 -28.00 28.76
N LEU A 148 -15.11 -27.29 28.66
CA LEU A 148 -14.42 -26.70 29.81
C LEU A 148 -15.42 -26.04 30.76
N ASN A 149 -15.18 -26.17 32.07
CA ASN A 149 -15.95 -25.43 33.07
C ASN A 149 -15.53 -23.95 33.05
N THR A 150 -16.07 -23.21 32.08
CA THR A 150 -15.77 -21.79 31.85
C THR A 150 -16.14 -20.90 33.04
N THR A 151 -17.14 -21.32 33.83
CA THR A 151 -17.55 -20.62 35.06
C THR A 151 -16.49 -20.68 36.15
N ALA A 152 -15.82 -21.83 36.36
CA ALA A 152 -14.77 -21.95 37.38
C ALA A 152 -13.51 -21.14 37.01
N ILE A 153 -13.14 -21.12 35.72
CA ILE A 153 -11.98 -20.37 35.22
C ILE A 153 -12.23 -18.85 35.28
N ALA A 154 -13.47 -18.42 34.99
CA ALA A 154 -13.89 -17.01 35.06
C ALA A 154 -14.19 -16.52 36.50
N GLU A 155 -14.34 -17.42 37.48
CA GLU A 155 -14.42 -17.05 38.90
C GLU A 155 -13.03 -16.79 39.51
N GLU A 156 -11.98 -17.47 39.01
CA GLU A 156 -10.60 -17.27 39.48
C GLU A 156 -9.95 -16.02 38.85
N HIS A 157 -10.43 -15.57 37.68
CA HIS A 157 -9.87 -14.44 36.92
C HIS A 157 -10.97 -13.51 36.34
N GLU A 158 -10.78 -12.19 36.42
CA GLU A 158 -11.73 -11.20 35.91
C GLU A 158 -11.64 -11.05 34.37
N TYR A 159 -12.37 -11.91 33.64
CA TYR A 159 -12.52 -11.78 32.18
C TYR A 159 -13.74 -10.95 31.79
N PHE A 160 -13.62 -10.13 30.73
CA PHE A 160 -14.72 -9.35 30.19
C PHE A 160 -15.69 -10.18 29.33
N THR A 161 -15.23 -11.31 28.79
CA THR A 161 -16.04 -12.20 27.94
C THR A 161 -15.81 -13.66 28.30
N HIS A 162 -16.79 -14.52 28.02
CA HIS A 162 -16.69 -15.97 28.20
C HIS A 162 -16.29 -16.72 26.91
N GLU A 163 -16.15 -16.02 25.78
CA GLU A 163 -15.73 -16.63 24.52
C GLU A 163 -14.20 -16.78 24.49
N PHE A 164 -13.72 -18.00 24.23
CA PHE A 164 -12.29 -18.24 24.08
C PHE A 164 -11.78 -17.60 22.78
N SER A 165 -10.93 -16.60 22.94
CA SER A 165 -10.07 -16.10 21.86
C SER A 165 -9.00 -17.15 21.50
N HIS A 166 -8.43 -17.10 20.30
CA HIS A 166 -7.46 -18.08 19.81
C HIS A 166 -7.99 -19.53 19.65
N ASN A 167 -9.31 -19.71 19.62
CA ASN A 167 -9.90 -20.98 19.24
C ASN A 167 -9.81 -21.19 17.72
N ILE A 168 -8.90 -22.06 17.30
CA ILE A 168 -8.72 -22.43 15.90
C ILE A 168 -9.85 -23.39 15.55
N THR A 169 -10.71 -23.03 14.60
CA THR A 169 -11.88 -23.83 14.18
C THR A 169 -11.72 -24.51 12.82
N GLY A 170 -10.77 -24.05 11.99
CA GLY A 170 -10.56 -24.58 10.64
C GLY A 170 -10.06 -26.03 10.60
N ASN A 171 -10.31 -26.73 9.50
CA ASN A 171 -9.82 -28.10 9.27
C ASN A 171 -8.41 -28.15 8.68
N GLY A 172 -7.95 -27.05 8.10
CA GLY A 172 -6.61 -26.91 7.53
C GLY A 172 -6.26 -25.45 7.28
N GLY A 173 -4.98 -25.22 7.01
CA GLY A 173 -4.48 -23.87 6.78
C GLY A 173 -2.97 -23.78 6.69
N THR A 174 -2.42 -22.60 6.99
CA THR A 174 -0.97 -22.35 6.99
C THR A 174 -0.46 -21.89 8.34
N PHE A 175 0.68 -22.45 8.75
CA PHE A 175 1.50 -22.00 9.86
C PHE A 175 2.61 -21.09 9.35
N TYR A 176 2.85 -20.01 10.09
CA TYR A 176 4.04 -19.20 10.00
C TYR A 176 4.69 -19.17 11.39
N PHE A 177 5.90 -19.69 11.49
CA PHE A 177 6.71 -19.64 12.69
C PHE A 177 7.80 -18.57 12.52
N ASP A 178 7.89 -17.63 13.44
CA ASP A 178 9.04 -16.76 13.60
C ASP A 178 9.82 -17.24 14.83
N LEU A 179 10.99 -17.82 14.60
CA LEU A 179 11.82 -18.45 15.62
C LEU A 179 12.96 -17.50 15.98
N GLU A 180 13.09 -17.19 17.26
CA GLU A 180 14.13 -16.31 17.79
C GLU A 180 14.93 -17.02 18.88
N GLU A 181 16.17 -17.39 18.54
CA GLU A 181 17.12 -18.03 19.46
C GLU A 181 18.20 -17.01 19.83
N GLY A 182 18.19 -16.56 21.10
CA GLY A 182 19.18 -15.62 21.64
C GLY A 182 18.58 -14.57 22.58
N GLY A 183 19.41 -14.07 23.51
CA GLY A 183 19.02 -13.07 24.52
C GLY A 183 18.60 -13.64 25.88
N GLY A 184 18.42 -14.96 25.98
CA GLY A 184 18.13 -15.70 27.22
C GLY A 184 19.34 -16.46 27.78
N GLU A 185 19.10 -17.33 28.76
CA GLU A 185 20.12 -18.18 29.38
C GLU A 185 20.49 -19.40 28.52
N GLU A 186 21.77 -19.79 28.55
CA GLU A 186 22.25 -21.04 27.96
C GLU A 186 22.89 -21.90 29.06
N ILE A 187 22.56 -23.20 29.09
CA ILE A 187 23.20 -24.17 30.00
C ILE A 187 23.77 -25.33 29.19
N GLN A 188 24.99 -25.70 29.57
CA GLN A 188 25.68 -26.88 29.10
C GLN A 188 25.92 -27.81 30.29
N MET A 189 25.31 -28.99 30.29
CA MET A 189 25.48 -29.99 31.34
C MET A 189 25.89 -31.33 30.73
N GLY A 190 27.10 -31.79 31.04
CA GLY A 190 27.70 -32.95 30.37
C GLY A 190 27.83 -32.71 28.86
N ASP A 191 27.30 -33.64 28.06
CA ASP A 191 27.29 -33.54 26.59
C ASP A 191 26.05 -32.82 26.03
N GLY A 192 25.07 -32.46 26.86
CA GLY A 192 23.81 -31.85 26.40
C GLY A 192 23.84 -30.32 26.48
N LEU A 193 23.56 -29.66 25.35
CA LEU A 193 23.34 -28.22 25.27
C LEU A 193 21.82 -27.91 25.27
N LEU A 194 21.42 -26.91 26.04
CA LEU A 194 20.04 -26.41 26.06
C LEU A 194 20.02 -24.88 26.06
N ARG A 195 19.11 -24.31 25.28
CA ARG A 195 18.95 -22.87 25.13
C ARG A 195 17.51 -22.43 25.26
N GLU A 196 17.32 -21.25 25.81
CA GLU A 196 16.03 -20.58 25.77
C GLU A 196 15.68 -20.10 24.37
N MET A 197 14.40 -20.19 24.04
CA MET A 197 13.88 -19.84 22.75
C MET A 197 12.56 -19.10 22.87
N ARG A 198 12.42 -18.04 22.09
CA ARG A 198 11.17 -17.33 21.86
C ARG A 198 10.67 -17.66 20.46
N ALA A 199 9.36 -17.76 20.31
CA ALA A 199 8.76 -17.92 19.00
C ALA A 199 7.43 -17.17 18.91
N SER A 200 7.03 -16.83 17.69
CA SER A 200 5.65 -16.44 17.39
C SER A 200 5.08 -17.40 16.35
N LEU A 201 3.84 -17.84 16.59
CA LEU A 201 3.07 -18.67 15.67
C LEU A 201 1.91 -17.85 15.14
N THR A 202 1.88 -17.65 13.82
CA THR A 202 0.69 -17.16 13.13
C THR A 202 -0.01 -18.34 12.46
N VAL A 203 -1.27 -18.57 12.82
CA VAL A 203 -2.11 -19.61 12.22
C VAL A 203 -3.13 -18.95 11.31
N GLU A 204 -3.14 -19.31 10.03
CA GLU A 204 -4.20 -18.91 9.09
C GLU A 204 -5.10 -20.10 8.80
N SER A 205 -6.43 -19.91 8.87
CA SER A 205 -7.41 -20.90 8.41
C SER A 205 -7.75 -20.73 6.93
N GLU A 206 -8.11 -21.84 6.28
CA GLU A 206 -8.68 -21.89 4.93
C GLU A 206 -10.21 -21.85 4.87
N ASP A 207 -10.89 -21.61 6.00
CA ASP A 207 -12.34 -21.41 6.05
C ASP A 207 -12.81 -20.27 5.12
N PHE A 208 -14.10 -20.26 4.76
CA PHE A 208 -14.64 -19.32 3.77
C PHE A 208 -14.22 -17.87 4.03
N TRP A 209 -14.36 -17.39 5.27
CA TRP A 209 -13.96 -16.03 5.68
C TRP A 209 -12.45 -15.88 5.94
N GLY A 210 -11.80 -16.96 6.38
CA GLY A 210 -10.40 -17.04 6.77
C GLY A 210 -10.07 -16.16 7.97
N SER A 211 -9.83 -16.77 9.12
CA SER A 211 -9.33 -16.12 10.33
C SER A 211 -7.83 -16.32 10.49
N THR A 212 -7.18 -15.35 11.11
CA THR A 212 -5.76 -15.38 11.45
C THR A 212 -5.63 -15.21 12.96
N TRP A 213 -4.81 -16.05 13.58
CA TRP A 213 -4.50 -15.99 15.01
C TRP A 213 -3.01 -15.80 15.20
N TYR A 214 -2.63 -14.94 16.15
CA TYR A 214 -1.25 -14.64 16.50
C TYR A 214 -0.99 -15.15 17.92
N ILE A 215 0.01 -16.02 18.08
CA ILE A 215 0.28 -16.71 19.34
C ILE A 215 1.77 -16.50 19.68
N SER A 216 2.03 -15.84 20.80
CA SER A 216 3.38 -15.72 21.37
C SER A 216 3.73 -16.94 22.22
N LEU A 217 4.94 -17.46 22.04
CA LEU A 217 5.39 -18.76 22.55
C LEU A 217 6.78 -18.65 23.18
N PHE A 218 6.99 -19.44 24.24
CA PHE A 218 8.24 -19.49 24.98
C PHE A 218 8.62 -20.94 25.23
N GLY A 219 9.91 -21.24 25.25
CA GLY A 219 10.36 -22.55 25.64
C GLY A 219 11.85 -22.77 25.43
N VAL A 220 12.20 -24.01 25.09
CA VAL A 220 13.58 -24.46 25.05
C VAL A 220 13.90 -25.18 23.74
N HIS A 221 15.11 -24.96 23.26
CA HIS A 221 15.69 -25.61 22.09
C HIS A 221 16.86 -26.51 22.51
N PHE A 222 16.86 -27.76 22.05
CA PHE A 222 17.95 -28.73 22.20
C PHE A 222 18.80 -28.77 20.93
N PRO A 223 19.93 -28.04 20.83
CA PRO A 223 20.67 -27.88 19.58
C PRO A 223 21.30 -29.18 19.06
N ASP A 224 21.53 -30.17 19.94
CA ASP A 224 22.12 -31.46 19.57
C ASP A 224 21.12 -32.40 18.87
N THR A 225 19.83 -32.32 19.25
CA THR A 225 18.75 -33.14 18.68
C THR A 225 17.87 -32.37 17.70
N GLY A 226 17.92 -31.03 17.70
CA GLY A 226 17.03 -30.17 16.93
C GLY A 226 15.57 -30.21 17.41
N SER A 227 15.32 -30.73 18.62
CA SER A 227 14.00 -30.73 19.24
C SER A 227 13.75 -29.37 19.90
N ILE A 228 12.57 -28.81 19.68
CA ILE A 228 12.12 -27.55 20.25
C ILE A 228 10.76 -27.81 20.90
N VAL A 229 10.61 -27.39 22.16
CA VAL A 229 9.33 -27.48 22.89
C VAL A 229 8.96 -26.09 23.35
N LEU A 230 7.77 -25.64 22.95
CA LEU A 230 7.25 -24.31 23.23
C LEU A 230 5.88 -24.39 23.88
N THR A 231 5.55 -23.39 24.68
CA THR A 231 4.27 -23.24 25.36
C THR A 231 3.84 -21.79 25.39
N THR A 232 2.54 -21.56 25.37
CA THR A 232 1.94 -20.31 25.83
C THR A 232 2.01 -20.25 27.36
N SER A 233 1.96 -19.04 27.91
CA SER A 233 1.86 -18.84 29.37
C SER A 233 0.90 -17.70 29.63
N SER A 234 -0.08 -17.94 30.51
CA SER A 234 -1.11 -16.99 30.91
C SER A 234 -1.43 -17.14 32.39
N GLU A 235 -2.28 -16.27 32.94
CA GLU A 235 -2.71 -16.36 34.34
C GLU A 235 -3.39 -17.71 34.65
N LYS A 236 -4.19 -18.22 33.70
CA LYS A 236 -4.90 -19.51 33.84
C LYS A 236 -4.03 -20.74 33.58
N PHE A 237 -2.87 -20.58 32.94
CA PHE A 237 -1.99 -21.67 32.54
C PHE A 237 -0.52 -21.29 32.70
N GLY A 238 0.12 -21.87 33.72
CA GLY A 238 1.54 -21.73 33.98
C GLY A 238 2.40 -22.57 33.04
N GLY A 239 2.28 -22.33 31.72
CA GLY A 239 2.95 -23.14 30.70
C GLY A 239 4.47 -23.17 30.86
N ILE A 240 5.11 -22.01 31.04
CA ILE A 240 6.59 -21.95 31.17
C ILE A 240 7.09 -22.70 32.42
N PHE A 241 6.35 -22.64 33.52
CA PHE A 241 6.69 -23.36 34.76
C PHE A 241 6.47 -24.87 34.64
N SER A 242 5.54 -25.30 33.78
CA SER A 242 5.21 -26.71 33.57
C SER A 242 5.95 -27.34 32.39
N LEU A 243 6.66 -26.54 31.59
CA LEU A 243 7.36 -26.95 30.38
C LEU A 243 8.28 -28.17 30.55
N PRO A 244 9.04 -28.34 31.66
CA PRO A 244 9.83 -29.56 31.86
C PRO A 244 9.00 -30.84 31.79
N HIS A 245 7.77 -30.84 32.32
CA HIS A 245 6.89 -32.01 32.32
C HIS A 245 6.36 -32.39 30.92
N PHE A 246 6.47 -31.46 29.96
CA PHE A 246 6.12 -31.70 28.56
C PHE A 246 7.23 -32.41 27.78
N MET A 247 8.41 -32.61 28.38
CA MET A 247 9.54 -33.31 27.74
C MET A 247 9.24 -34.80 27.45
N LEU A 248 9.85 -35.30 26.37
CA LEU A 248 9.67 -36.67 25.89
C LEU A 248 10.47 -37.72 26.68
N SER A 249 11.57 -37.30 27.32
CA SER A 249 12.47 -38.17 28.12
C SER A 249 12.85 -37.56 29.47
N SER A 250 13.34 -38.42 30.38
CA SER A 250 13.85 -38.01 31.69
C SER A 250 15.12 -37.15 31.59
N ASP A 251 15.96 -37.38 30.59
CA ASP A 251 17.21 -36.62 30.42
C ASP A 251 16.91 -35.18 29.96
N THR A 252 16.04 -35.05 28.95
CA THR A 252 15.55 -33.74 28.48
C THR A 252 14.80 -32.99 29.58
N TYR A 253 14.08 -33.71 30.45
CA TYR A 253 13.45 -33.13 31.64
C TYR A 253 14.50 -32.50 32.56
N GLY A 254 15.54 -33.25 32.95
CA GLY A 254 16.57 -32.78 33.88
C GLY A 254 17.26 -31.50 33.40
N LEU A 255 17.64 -31.45 32.12
CA LEU A 255 18.25 -30.26 31.53
C LEU A 255 17.29 -29.06 31.51
N SER A 256 16.04 -29.27 31.07
CA SER A 256 15.03 -28.20 31.02
C SER A 256 14.65 -27.68 32.39
N HIS A 257 14.63 -28.55 33.40
CA HIS A 257 14.29 -28.23 34.77
C HIS A 257 15.35 -27.33 35.40
N GLU A 258 16.64 -27.68 35.27
CA GLU A 258 17.73 -26.87 35.81
C GLU A 258 17.81 -25.49 35.14
N LEU A 259 17.65 -25.44 33.81
CA LEU A 259 17.68 -24.19 33.07
C LEU A 259 16.54 -23.25 33.42
N LEU A 260 15.31 -23.77 33.45
CA LEU A 260 14.18 -22.93 33.82
C LEU A 260 14.22 -22.52 35.28
N LEU A 261 14.73 -23.36 36.20
CA LEU A 261 14.91 -22.95 37.60
C LEU A 261 15.84 -21.74 37.72
N LYS A 262 16.96 -21.75 37.00
CA LYS A 262 17.92 -20.65 37.00
C LYS A 262 17.32 -19.40 36.36
N SER A 263 16.85 -19.50 35.13
CA SER A 263 16.30 -18.37 34.38
C SER A 263 15.07 -17.74 35.03
N LEU A 264 14.13 -18.55 35.52
CA LEU A 264 12.93 -18.05 36.22
C LEU A 264 13.30 -17.38 37.55
N SER A 265 14.31 -17.91 38.26
CA SER A 265 14.78 -17.26 39.50
C SER A 265 15.41 -15.89 39.22
N ASP A 266 16.19 -15.78 38.15
CA ASP A 266 16.85 -14.54 37.74
C ASP A 266 15.81 -13.52 37.26
N THR A 267 14.84 -13.92 36.45
CA THR A 267 13.76 -13.04 35.97
C THR A 267 12.82 -12.58 37.09
N ILE A 268 12.48 -13.43 38.06
CA ILE A 268 11.72 -13.03 39.26
C ILE A 268 12.52 -12.00 40.08
N SER A 269 13.83 -12.19 40.21
CA SER A 269 14.71 -11.25 40.94
C SER A 269 14.83 -9.90 40.22
N GLU A 270 14.93 -9.90 38.89
CA GLU A 270 14.96 -8.69 38.07
C GLU A 270 13.64 -7.94 38.16
N LYS A 271 12.52 -8.66 38.07
CA LYS A 271 11.18 -8.10 38.22
C LYS A 271 10.93 -7.53 39.61
N GLN A 272 11.58 -8.04 40.65
CA GLN A 272 11.53 -7.42 41.98
C GLN A 272 12.25 -6.06 42.01
N ASN A 273 13.38 -5.95 41.31
CA ASN A 273 14.26 -4.78 41.37
C ASN A 273 13.87 -3.64 40.40
N ARG A 274 13.22 -3.95 39.27
CA ARG A 274 12.72 -2.95 38.30
C ARG A 274 11.24 -2.65 38.51
N SER A 275 10.84 -1.38 38.48
CA SER A 275 9.40 -1.02 38.45
C SER A 275 8.77 -1.49 37.14
N PRO A 276 7.63 -2.21 37.15
CA PRO A 276 6.97 -2.65 35.95
C PRO A 276 6.49 -1.43 35.18
N THR A 277 6.89 -1.33 33.92
CA THR A 277 6.20 -0.48 32.95
C THR A 277 4.83 -1.11 32.69
N LEU A 278 3.78 -0.63 33.35
CA LEU A 278 2.33 -0.73 33.06
C LEU A 278 1.76 -2.00 32.35
N PHE A 279 2.42 -3.15 32.45
CA PHE A 279 1.96 -4.43 31.93
C PHE A 279 2.18 -5.52 32.99
N PRO A 280 1.12 -6.27 33.40
CA PRO A 280 1.27 -7.47 34.19
C PRO A 280 2.05 -8.48 33.34
N TRP A 281 3.09 -9.07 33.94
CA TRP A 281 4.05 -10.02 33.34
C TRP A 281 4.08 -10.08 31.81
N SER A 282 4.88 -9.18 31.25
CA SER A 282 5.72 -9.47 30.10
C SER A 282 6.41 -10.85 30.26
N SER A 283 5.94 -11.89 29.58
CA SER A 283 6.82 -13.00 29.23
C SER A 283 7.77 -12.48 28.12
N LEU A 284 8.83 -11.82 28.59
CA LEU A 284 10.16 -11.68 27.98
C LEU A 284 10.22 -11.28 26.49
N ALA A 285 9.84 -10.01 26.25
CA ALA A 285 10.20 -9.09 25.15
C ALA A 285 9.71 -9.36 23.72
N GLY A 286 8.50 -8.90 23.41
CA GLY A 286 8.01 -8.68 22.06
C GLY A 286 6.57 -8.16 22.13
N THR A 287 6.36 -7.02 21.48
CA THR A 287 5.19 -6.14 21.55
C THR A 287 3.87 -6.83 21.22
N GLU A 288 3.08 -7.20 22.22
CA GLU A 288 1.64 -7.47 22.01
C GLU A 288 0.81 -6.44 22.76
N GLN A 289 -0.19 -5.94 22.03
CA GLN A 289 -0.86 -4.66 22.19
C GLN A 289 -1.94 -4.74 23.29
N MET A 290 -2.55 -3.59 23.59
CA MET A 290 -3.75 -3.46 24.42
C MET A 290 -4.85 -4.45 24.00
N GLU A 291 -4.88 -5.63 24.61
CA GLU A 291 -5.96 -6.59 24.45
C GLU A 291 -6.82 -6.59 25.72
N PHE A 292 -8.13 -6.48 25.52
CA PHE A 292 -9.10 -6.66 26.59
C PHE A 292 -8.94 -8.08 27.17
N PRO A 293 -9.02 -8.27 28.49
CA PRO A 293 -8.85 -9.57 29.12
C PRO A 293 -10.00 -10.51 28.70
N ALA A 294 -9.72 -11.34 27.70
CA ALA A 294 -10.56 -12.45 27.27
C ALA A 294 -9.76 -13.74 27.45
N PRO A 295 -10.41 -14.86 27.82
CA PRO A 295 -9.71 -16.14 27.94
C PRO A 295 -9.18 -16.54 26.56
N LYS A 296 -7.89 -16.85 26.44
CA LYS A 296 -7.25 -17.33 25.20
C LYS A 296 -7.14 -18.85 25.22
N CYS A 297 -7.20 -19.53 24.07
CA CYS A 297 -6.79 -20.93 24.01
C CYS A 297 -5.27 -21.03 24.25
N GLU A 298 -4.82 -21.98 25.04
CA GLU A 298 -3.42 -22.26 25.31
C GLU A 298 -2.88 -23.31 24.34
N HIS A 299 -1.57 -23.25 24.07
CA HIS A 299 -0.93 -24.10 23.08
C HIS A 299 0.41 -24.64 23.59
N ILE A 300 0.61 -25.94 23.41
CA ILE A 300 1.87 -26.64 23.58
C ILE A 300 2.32 -27.11 22.20
N ILE A 301 3.55 -26.80 21.84
CA ILE A 301 4.07 -27.05 20.49
C ILE A 301 5.35 -27.86 20.57
N TYR A 302 5.36 -28.97 19.84
CA TYR A 302 6.55 -29.77 19.57
C TYR A 302 7.00 -29.48 18.15
N LEU A 303 8.21 -28.96 18.01
CA LEU A 303 8.88 -28.71 16.74
C LEU A 303 10.10 -29.63 16.67
N GLN A 304 10.25 -30.34 15.57
CA GLN A 304 11.42 -31.19 15.34
C GLN A 304 12.11 -30.78 14.05
N GLN A 305 13.38 -30.37 14.16
CA GLN A 305 14.20 -30.09 13.01
C GLN A 305 14.67 -31.37 12.33
N HIS A 306 14.57 -31.40 11.00
CA HIS A 306 15.07 -32.51 10.20
C HIS A 306 16.58 -32.37 9.99
N PRO A 307 17.32 -33.50 9.97
CA PRO A 307 18.73 -33.52 9.62
C PRO A 307 18.99 -32.85 8.27
N VAL A 308 20.01 -32.00 8.21
CA VAL A 308 20.39 -31.25 7.02
C VAL A 308 21.04 -32.19 6.01
N MET A 309 20.49 -32.22 4.80
CA MET A 309 20.98 -33.05 3.69
C MET A 309 21.80 -32.22 2.70
N LEU A 310 23.04 -32.62 2.45
CA LEU A 310 23.88 -32.09 1.36
C LEU A 310 24.15 -33.20 0.35
N GLU A 311 23.83 -32.94 -0.93
CA GLU A 311 24.06 -33.87 -2.04
C GLU A 311 23.52 -35.29 -1.82
N GLY A 312 22.43 -35.42 -1.04
CA GLY A 312 21.80 -36.72 -0.71
C GLY A 312 22.44 -37.48 0.45
N SER A 313 23.37 -36.87 1.19
CA SER A 313 23.97 -37.40 2.42
C SER A 313 23.76 -36.46 3.60
N PRO A 314 23.68 -36.96 4.85
CA PRO A 314 23.63 -36.11 6.03
C PRO A 314 24.88 -35.24 6.13
N ALA A 315 24.70 -33.95 6.40
CA ALA A 315 25.78 -32.99 6.49
C ALA A 315 26.75 -33.32 7.63
N ASP A 316 28.06 -33.11 7.40
CA ASP A 316 29.05 -33.27 8.46
C ASP A 316 28.92 -32.12 9.49
N ARG A 317 29.06 -32.45 10.79
CA ARG A 317 28.81 -31.49 11.88
C ARG A 317 29.79 -30.32 11.85
N LEU A 318 31.06 -30.60 11.56
CA LEU A 318 32.10 -29.59 11.45
C LEU A 318 31.83 -28.64 10.27
N LEU A 319 31.24 -29.15 9.18
CA LEU A 319 30.85 -28.33 8.05
C LEU A 319 29.68 -27.41 8.43
N LEU A 320 28.65 -27.94 9.09
CA LEU A 320 27.52 -27.13 9.58
C LEU A 320 27.98 -26.01 10.51
N GLU A 321 28.87 -26.28 11.45
CA GLU A 321 29.42 -25.25 12.36
C GLU A 321 30.16 -24.14 11.60
N ARG A 322 30.97 -24.51 10.61
CA ARG A 322 31.65 -23.52 9.74
C ARG A 322 30.65 -22.71 8.92
N MET A 323 29.60 -23.35 8.40
CA MET A 323 28.53 -22.68 7.67
C MET A 323 27.79 -21.68 8.56
N GLU A 324 27.44 -22.05 9.79
CA GLU A 324 26.79 -21.15 10.74
C GLU A 324 27.69 -19.98 11.15
N GLN A 325 28.99 -20.24 11.36
CA GLN A 325 29.97 -19.20 11.67
C GLN A 325 30.11 -18.20 10.53
N GLU A 326 30.20 -18.66 9.28
CA GLU A 326 30.29 -17.80 8.09
C GLU A 326 28.98 -17.03 7.83
N LEU A 327 27.81 -17.62 8.14
CA LEU A 327 26.52 -16.91 8.04
C LEU A 327 26.42 -15.76 9.05
N ARG A 328 26.86 -16.00 10.29
CA ARG A 328 26.81 -15.00 11.39
C ARG A 328 27.92 -13.96 11.27
N TYR A 329 29.12 -14.37 10.84
CA TYR A 329 30.30 -13.54 10.69
C TYR A 329 30.92 -13.76 9.31
N PRO A 330 30.42 -13.09 8.25
CA PRO A 330 30.86 -13.34 6.89
C PRO A 330 32.33 -12.94 6.69
N MET A 331 33.20 -13.92 6.49
CA MET A 331 34.63 -13.74 6.18
C MET A 331 34.96 -14.02 4.70
N GLY A 332 33.97 -14.48 3.91
CA GLY A 332 34.13 -14.85 2.51
C GLY A 332 34.69 -16.26 2.32
N ALA A 333 34.51 -17.14 3.32
CA ALA A 333 34.94 -18.53 3.20
C ALA A 333 34.10 -19.26 2.12
N PRO A 334 34.72 -20.12 1.28
CA PRO A 334 33.99 -20.92 0.31
C PRO A 334 33.17 -21.99 1.04
N ILE A 335 31.88 -21.74 1.22
CA ILE A 335 30.89 -22.70 1.74
C ILE A 335 29.85 -23.02 0.65
N PRO A 336 29.27 -24.23 0.66
CA PRO A 336 28.10 -24.51 -0.18
C PRO A 336 26.93 -23.62 0.21
N ASP A 337 26.00 -23.40 -0.72
CA ASP A 337 24.78 -22.64 -0.44
C ASP A 337 24.00 -23.31 0.71
N PRO A 338 23.65 -22.57 1.77
CA PRO A 338 22.99 -23.14 2.94
C PRO A 338 21.60 -23.68 2.55
N PRO A 339 21.29 -24.96 2.85
CA PRO A 339 19.96 -25.49 2.62
C PRO A 339 18.94 -24.89 3.59
N LEU A 340 17.68 -24.83 3.14
CA LEU A 340 16.54 -24.38 3.95
C LEU A 340 16.37 -25.28 5.20
N MET A 341 15.91 -24.67 6.29
CA MET A 341 15.50 -25.39 7.48
C MET A 341 14.16 -26.08 7.23
N VAL A 342 14.07 -27.36 7.60
CA VAL A 342 12.87 -28.17 7.48
C VAL A 342 12.51 -28.69 8.87
N MET A 343 11.26 -28.49 9.30
CA MET A 343 10.77 -28.92 10.61
C MET A 343 9.39 -29.54 10.52
N SER A 344 9.10 -30.54 11.35
CA SER A 344 7.75 -31.03 11.61
C SER A 344 7.19 -30.39 12.88
N ALA A 345 5.90 -30.09 12.89
CA ALA A 345 5.23 -29.48 14.04
C ALA A 345 4.01 -30.28 14.50
N VAL A 346 3.83 -30.38 15.82
CA VAL A 346 2.58 -30.79 16.47
C VAL A 346 2.17 -29.66 17.42
N VAL A 347 0.98 -29.11 17.20
CA VAL A 347 0.38 -28.06 18.04
C VAL A 347 -0.80 -28.69 18.77
N PHE A 348 -0.76 -28.65 20.10
CA PHE A 348 -1.80 -29.19 20.97
C PHE A 348 -2.37 -28.08 21.85
N SER A 349 -3.69 -27.96 21.87
CA SER A 349 -4.39 -27.05 22.78
C SER A 349 -5.12 -27.86 23.85
N PRO A 350 -4.64 -27.84 25.12
CA PRO A 350 -5.22 -28.66 26.19
C PRO A 350 -6.55 -28.12 26.68
N ASP A 351 -6.83 -26.83 26.53
CA ASP A 351 -8.11 -26.24 26.89
C ASP A 351 -9.14 -26.41 25.77
N CYS A 352 -8.85 -25.95 24.56
CA CYS A 352 -9.79 -26.02 23.45
C CYS A 352 -9.84 -27.40 22.78
N GLY A 353 -8.97 -28.33 23.19
CA GLY A 353 -9.11 -29.77 22.97
C GLY A 353 -8.87 -30.23 21.54
N TYR A 354 -7.94 -29.60 20.82
CA TYR A 354 -7.60 -29.96 19.43
C TYR A 354 -6.10 -30.20 19.23
N ILE A 355 -5.78 -30.97 18.19
CA ILE A 355 -4.43 -31.27 17.74
C ILE A 355 -4.31 -30.85 16.28
N LEU A 356 -3.31 -30.05 15.97
CA LEU A 356 -2.94 -29.66 14.62
C LEU A 356 -1.55 -30.22 14.31
N GLN A 357 -1.37 -30.76 13.11
CA GLN A 357 -0.09 -31.30 12.68
C GLN A 357 0.28 -30.78 11.29
N THR A 358 1.58 -30.70 11.04
CA THR A 358 2.09 -30.41 9.70
C THR A 358 1.93 -31.61 8.79
N LYS A 359 1.64 -31.38 7.51
CA LYS A 359 1.62 -32.46 6.50
C LYS A 359 3.00 -33.11 6.41
N GLY A 360 3.05 -34.44 6.45
CA GLY A 360 4.30 -35.20 6.36
C GLY A 360 4.12 -36.54 5.63
N THR A 361 5.23 -37.16 5.25
CA THR A 361 5.21 -38.52 4.68
C THR A 361 5.07 -39.57 5.80
N PRO A 362 4.38 -40.70 5.57
CA PRO A 362 3.84 -41.20 4.30
C PRO A 362 2.39 -40.78 3.98
N GLU A 363 1.69 -40.12 4.91
CA GLU A 363 0.25 -39.81 4.80
C GLU A 363 -0.07 -38.87 3.62
N PHE A 364 0.81 -37.91 3.33
CA PHE A 364 0.63 -36.94 2.26
C PHE A 364 1.66 -37.14 1.14
N PRO A 365 1.25 -37.01 -0.15
CA PRO A 365 2.15 -37.16 -1.28
C PRO A 365 3.17 -36.00 -1.36
N PRO A 366 4.36 -36.23 -1.93
CA PRO A 366 5.40 -35.21 -2.07
C PRO A 366 5.04 -34.07 -3.06
N SER A 367 3.89 -34.16 -3.74
CA SER A 367 3.34 -33.06 -4.55
C SER A 367 2.81 -31.90 -3.70
N ASP A 368 2.47 -32.18 -2.44
CA ASP A 368 1.91 -31.19 -1.52
C ASP A 368 3.03 -30.44 -0.78
N SER A 369 2.70 -29.29 -0.19
CA SER A 369 3.58 -28.58 0.76
C SER A 369 3.74 -29.40 2.03
N LEU A 370 4.78 -30.23 2.07
CA LEU A 370 5.16 -31.01 3.23
C LEU A 370 6.03 -30.20 4.19
N TYR A 371 5.86 -30.45 5.49
CA TYR A 371 6.62 -29.86 6.59
C TYR A 371 6.54 -28.33 6.63
N VAL A 372 7.16 -27.76 7.66
CA VAL A 372 7.42 -26.33 7.74
C VAL A 372 8.82 -26.08 7.20
N THR A 373 8.94 -25.19 6.22
CA THR A 373 10.21 -24.91 5.55
C THR A 373 10.51 -23.41 5.55
N GLY A 374 11.78 -23.06 5.67
CA GLY A 374 12.18 -21.66 5.58
C GLY A 374 13.68 -21.41 5.70
N PRO A 375 14.17 -20.26 5.23
CA PRO A 375 15.58 -19.89 5.32
C PRO A 375 15.96 -19.45 6.74
N LYS A 376 17.25 -19.54 7.06
CA LYS A 376 17.81 -18.91 8.27
C LYS A 376 17.67 -17.39 8.19
N GLN A 377 17.59 -16.74 9.36
CA GLN A 377 17.39 -15.29 9.44
C GLN A 377 18.47 -14.48 8.71
N GLU A 378 19.73 -14.91 8.75
CA GLU A 378 20.84 -14.22 8.09
C GLU A 378 20.73 -14.29 6.56
N GLU A 379 20.30 -15.42 6.03
CA GLU A 379 20.07 -15.61 4.59
C GLU A 379 18.83 -14.84 4.13
N TYR A 380 17.76 -14.89 4.92
CA TYR A 380 16.55 -14.10 4.70
C TYR A 380 16.86 -12.60 4.65
N SER A 381 17.67 -12.09 5.58
CA SER A 381 18.11 -10.69 5.59
C SER A 381 18.89 -10.32 4.33
N LYS A 382 19.83 -11.18 3.89
CA LYS A 382 20.57 -10.98 2.62
C LYS A 382 19.63 -10.95 1.41
N TYR A 383 18.65 -11.84 1.37
CA TYR A 383 17.66 -11.90 0.29
C TYR A 383 16.75 -10.67 0.28
N ALA A 384 16.24 -10.26 1.44
CA ALA A 384 15.43 -9.04 1.59
C ALA A 384 16.21 -7.78 1.19
N ALA A 385 17.48 -7.66 1.59
CA ALA A 385 18.34 -6.55 1.20
C ALA A 385 18.54 -6.47 -0.32
N ARG A 386 18.76 -7.61 -1.00
CA ARG A 386 18.85 -7.67 -2.47
C ARG A 386 17.57 -7.17 -3.14
N LEU A 387 16.40 -7.53 -2.62
CA LEU A 387 15.12 -7.02 -3.13
C LEU A 387 15.03 -5.50 -2.98
N VAL A 388 15.42 -4.93 -1.84
CA VAL A 388 15.39 -3.47 -1.62
C VAL A 388 16.34 -2.74 -2.58
N PHE A 389 17.51 -3.32 -2.91
CA PHE A 389 18.38 -2.78 -3.95
C PHE A 389 17.73 -2.80 -5.34
N VAL A 390 17.05 -3.89 -5.71
CA VAL A 390 16.31 -3.97 -6.97
C VAL A 390 15.19 -2.92 -7.02
N VAL A 391 14.42 -2.78 -5.94
CA VAL A 391 13.37 -1.74 -5.81
C VAL A 391 13.97 -0.34 -5.93
N SER A 392 15.13 -0.09 -5.33
CA SER A 392 15.84 1.18 -5.47
C SER A 392 16.24 1.46 -6.93
N GLY A 393 16.73 0.44 -7.66
CA GLY A 393 17.00 0.51 -9.10
C GLY A 393 15.74 0.81 -9.92
N VAL A 394 14.61 0.21 -9.57
CA VAL A 394 13.29 0.50 -10.18
C VAL A 394 12.92 1.97 -9.96
N PHE A 395 13.08 2.52 -8.76
CA PHE A 395 12.81 3.94 -8.50
C PHE A 395 13.73 4.87 -9.29
N VAL A 396 15.02 4.56 -9.40
CA VAL A 396 15.94 5.34 -10.25
C VAL A 396 15.46 5.33 -11.70
N ALA A 397 15.06 4.17 -12.24
CA ALA A 397 14.51 4.07 -13.57
C ALA A 397 13.20 4.88 -13.72
N GLN A 398 12.28 4.80 -12.76
CA GLN A 398 11.04 5.58 -12.75
C GLN A 398 11.32 7.10 -12.73
N ILE A 399 12.28 7.56 -11.92
CA ILE A 399 12.70 8.96 -11.84
C ILE A 399 13.30 9.41 -13.17
N THR A 400 14.17 8.61 -13.80
CA THR A 400 14.80 8.99 -15.07
C THR A 400 13.77 9.15 -16.19
N LEU A 401 12.77 8.26 -16.26
CA LEU A 401 11.67 8.37 -17.21
C LEU A 401 10.79 9.60 -16.92
N LEU A 402 10.50 9.87 -15.65
CA LEU A 402 9.74 11.06 -15.24
C LEU A 402 10.47 12.35 -15.61
N LEU A 403 11.77 12.46 -15.35
CA LEU A 403 12.58 13.62 -15.74
C LEU A 403 12.62 13.81 -17.26
N ARG A 404 12.73 12.71 -18.04
CA ARG A 404 12.64 12.78 -19.51
C ARG A 404 11.28 13.30 -19.97
N GLN A 405 10.18 12.86 -19.34
CA GLN A 405 8.84 13.36 -19.63
C GLN A 405 8.68 14.84 -19.25
N ILE A 406 9.22 15.29 -18.11
CA ILE A 406 9.19 16.69 -17.67
C ILE A 406 9.96 17.58 -18.66
N LYS A 407 11.13 17.13 -19.12
CA LYS A 407 11.94 17.87 -20.10
C LYS A 407 11.21 18.09 -21.42
N GLU A 408 10.46 17.09 -21.87
CA GLU A 408 9.64 17.20 -23.08
C GLU A 408 8.41 18.06 -22.86
N ALA A 409 7.78 17.98 -21.69
CA ALA A 409 6.67 18.82 -21.25
C ALA A 409 7.11 20.20 -20.72
N SER A 410 8.10 20.81 -21.37
CA SER A 410 8.67 22.12 -21.00
C SER A 410 7.78 23.29 -21.40
N THR A 411 6.90 23.11 -22.40
CA THR A 411 5.98 24.16 -22.86
C THR A 411 4.62 24.05 -22.17
N PRO A 412 3.95 25.18 -21.86
CA PRO A 412 2.60 25.16 -21.29
C PRO A 412 1.58 24.38 -22.14
N SER A 413 1.73 24.43 -23.47
CA SER A 413 0.86 23.74 -24.42
C SER A 413 0.96 22.21 -24.40
N THR A 414 2.14 21.67 -24.12
CA THR A 414 2.35 20.21 -23.99
C THR A 414 1.95 19.75 -22.59
N ARG A 415 2.25 20.56 -21.58
CA ARG A 415 1.86 20.30 -20.19
C ARG A 415 0.36 20.28 -19.97
N SER A 416 -0.40 21.14 -20.65
CA SER A 416 -1.86 21.13 -20.56
C SER A 416 -2.49 19.84 -21.10
N ARG A 417 -1.79 19.05 -21.94
CA ARG A 417 -2.29 17.76 -22.45
C ARG A 417 -2.22 16.63 -21.42
N ILE A 418 -1.35 16.77 -20.43
CA ILE A 418 -1.09 15.74 -19.42
C ILE A 418 -2.16 15.82 -18.32
N SER A 419 -2.69 14.66 -17.92
CA SER A 419 -3.66 14.55 -16.85
C SER A 419 -2.98 14.69 -15.48
N PHE A 420 -3.46 15.63 -14.66
CA PHE A 420 -3.02 15.80 -13.27
C PHE A 420 -3.21 14.51 -12.47
N TYR A 421 -4.37 13.86 -12.62
CA TYR A 421 -4.73 12.66 -11.87
C TYR A 421 -3.88 11.43 -12.20
N THR A 422 -3.37 11.32 -13.44
CA THR A 422 -2.44 10.23 -13.79
C THR A 422 -1.14 10.35 -13.01
N ILE A 423 -0.55 11.56 -12.95
CA ILE A 423 0.66 11.80 -12.16
C ILE A 423 0.39 11.63 -10.65
N ALA A 424 -0.76 12.10 -10.17
CA ALA A 424 -1.16 11.96 -8.77
C ALA A 424 -1.36 10.50 -8.35
N LEU A 425 -2.04 9.68 -9.15
CA LEU A 425 -2.23 8.25 -8.87
C LEU A 425 -0.90 7.49 -8.84
N MET A 426 0.01 7.78 -9.78
CA MET A 426 1.35 7.20 -9.77
C MET A 426 2.10 7.57 -8.48
N ALA A 427 2.16 8.86 -8.14
CA ALA A 427 2.87 9.33 -6.95
C ALA A 427 2.28 8.79 -5.64
N LEU A 428 0.96 8.75 -5.53
CA LEU A 428 0.25 8.25 -4.35
C LEU A 428 0.48 6.75 -4.13
N GLY A 429 0.41 5.96 -5.20
CA GLY A 429 0.63 4.51 -5.09
C GLY A 429 2.10 4.14 -4.92
N ASP A 430 3.04 4.86 -5.54
CA ASP A 430 4.48 4.68 -5.32
C ASP A 430 4.83 4.94 -3.84
N ALA A 431 4.25 5.99 -3.23
CA ALA A 431 4.40 6.27 -1.80
C ALA A 431 3.81 5.16 -0.92
N PHE A 432 2.63 4.66 -1.29
CA PHE A 432 1.94 3.61 -0.54
C PHE A 432 2.70 2.27 -0.57
N VAL A 433 3.07 1.80 -1.77
CA VAL A 433 3.83 0.54 -1.95
C VAL A 433 5.16 0.60 -1.20
N LEU A 434 5.87 1.73 -1.27
CA LEU A 434 7.11 1.88 -0.52
C LEU A 434 6.88 1.88 0.99
N THR A 435 5.91 2.64 1.49
CA THR A 435 5.64 2.68 2.93
C THR A 435 5.37 1.29 3.48
N PHE A 436 4.62 0.47 2.73
CA PHE A 436 4.35 -0.92 3.07
C PHE A 436 5.64 -1.77 3.08
N ILE A 437 6.47 -1.68 2.02
CA ILE A 437 7.75 -2.40 1.96
C ILE A 437 8.67 -1.99 3.13
N VAL A 438 8.69 -0.71 3.48
CA VAL A 438 9.50 -0.20 4.60
C VAL A 438 9.01 -0.73 5.93
N LEU A 439 7.69 -0.72 6.16
CA LEU A 439 7.10 -1.22 7.40
C LEU A 439 7.37 -2.71 7.60
N GLU A 440 7.15 -3.52 6.56
CA GLU A 440 7.30 -4.98 6.62
C GLU A 440 8.77 -5.42 6.73
N LEU A 441 9.69 -4.75 6.04
CA LEU A 441 11.11 -5.15 6.00
C LEU A 441 11.98 -4.48 7.06
N TYR A 442 11.42 -3.61 7.90
CA TYR A 442 12.17 -2.83 8.88
C TYR A 442 13.02 -3.70 9.82
N ALA A 443 12.46 -4.79 10.35
CA ALA A 443 13.17 -5.68 11.26
C ALA A 443 14.21 -6.57 10.56
N SER A 444 14.11 -6.72 9.23
CA SER A 444 14.85 -7.72 8.47
C SER A 444 16.02 -7.12 7.67
N VAL A 445 15.99 -5.82 7.41
CA VAL A 445 16.96 -5.11 6.55
C VAL A 445 17.63 -4.00 7.33
N SER A 446 18.93 -3.80 7.10
CA SER A 446 19.69 -2.72 7.74
C SER A 446 19.09 -1.34 7.45
N PHE A 447 19.00 -0.52 8.49
CA PHE A 447 18.45 0.85 8.44
C PHE A 447 19.03 1.71 7.31
N LEU A 448 20.33 1.59 7.03
CA LEU A 448 21.00 2.34 5.96
C LEU A 448 20.39 2.04 4.58
N VAL A 449 20.19 0.77 4.26
CA VAL A 449 19.62 0.34 2.96
C VAL A 449 18.18 0.83 2.85
N LEU A 450 17.39 0.69 3.92
CA LEU A 450 16.00 1.12 3.93
C LEU A 450 15.85 2.64 3.78
N THR A 451 16.74 3.40 4.39
CA THR A 451 16.76 4.87 4.30
C THR A 451 17.14 5.33 2.90
N THR A 452 18.06 4.63 2.20
CA THR A 452 18.39 4.97 0.80
C THR A 452 17.20 4.76 -0.14
N ALA A 453 16.47 3.65 -0.01
CA ALA A 453 15.24 3.41 -0.77
C ALA A 453 14.16 4.46 -0.44
N SER A 454 14.02 4.79 0.85
CA SER A 454 13.09 5.81 1.33
C SER A 454 13.40 7.20 0.79
N PHE A 455 14.68 7.58 0.73
CA PHE A 455 15.13 8.83 0.16
C PHE A 455 14.83 8.93 -1.34
N LEU A 456 15.11 7.87 -2.11
CA LEU A 456 14.81 7.84 -3.54
C LEU A 456 13.31 7.98 -3.82
N ALA A 457 12.49 7.29 -3.04
CA ALA A 457 11.05 7.39 -3.18
C ALA A 457 10.53 8.77 -2.75
N PHE A 458 11.04 9.34 -1.65
CA PHE A 458 10.74 10.72 -1.24
C PHE A 458 11.10 11.72 -2.34
N LEU A 459 12.29 11.57 -2.96
CA LEU A 459 12.70 12.40 -4.09
C LEU A 459 11.73 12.25 -5.27
N SER A 460 11.29 11.02 -5.57
CA SER A 460 10.36 10.75 -6.67
C SER A 460 8.97 11.34 -6.44
N VAL A 461 8.40 11.14 -5.24
CA VAL A 461 7.00 11.50 -4.90
C VAL A 461 6.90 12.95 -4.47
N SER A 462 7.60 13.30 -3.38
CA SER A 462 7.41 14.57 -2.65
C SER A 462 8.11 15.74 -3.31
N TYR A 463 9.20 15.50 -4.05
CA TYR A 463 9.94 16.56 -4.74
C TYR A 463 9.62 16.61 -6.23
N ILE A 464 10.02 15.60 -7.02
CA ILE A 464 9.89 15.64 -8.49
C ILE A 464 8.43 15.52 -8.91
N GLY A 465 7.71 14.51 -8.42
CA GLY A 465 6.31 14.25 -8.75
C GLY A 465 5.43 15.43 -8.35
N MET A 466 5.57 15.92 -7.12
CA MET A 466 4.81 17.07 -6.64
C MET A 466 5.11 18.35 -7.41
N LYS A 467 6.38 18.66 -7.68
CA LYS A 467 6.74 19.81 -8.51
C LYS A 467 6.07 19.76 -9.88
N PHE A 468 6.08 18.58 -10.51
CA PHE A 468 5.44 18.41 -11.81
C PHE A 468 3.91 18.56 -11.73
N MET A 469 3.27 18.03 -10.69
CA MET A 469 1.84 18.22 -10.43
C MET A 469 1.47 19.70 -10.25
N MET A 470 2.26 20.45 -9.48
CA MET A 470 2.04 21.90 -9.29
C MET A 470 2.17 22.67 -10.61
N GLU A 471 3.19 22.34 -11.40
CA GLU A 471 3.41 22.93 -12.71
C GLU A 471 2.26 22.64 -13.69
N ILE A 472 1.68 21.43 -13.66
CA ILE A 472 0.48 21.08 -14.44
C ILE A 472 -0.73 21.84 -13.90
N TRP A 473 -0.90 21.89 -12.57
CA TRP A 473 -2.02 22.57 -11.94
C TRP A 473 -2.07 24.05 -12.30
N ALA A 474 -0.93 24.75 -12.26
CA ALA A 474 -0.83 26.16 -12.62
C ALA A 474 -1.24 26.42 -14.09
N VAL A 475 -0.78 25.57 -15.01
CA VAL A 475 -1.13 25.70 -16.44
C VAL A 475 -2.62 25.43 -16.71
N GLN A 476 -3.26 24.58 -15.90
CA GLN A 476 -4.68 24.23 -16.02
C GLN A 476 -5.63 25.18 -15.30
N GLU A 477 -5.12 26.22 -14.63
CA GLU A 477 -5.92 27.22 -13.93
C GLU A 477 -6.98 27.96 -14.78
N PRO A 478 -6.68 28.45 -16.01
CA PRO A 478 -7.70 29.08 -16.85
C PRO A 478 -8.86 28.13 -17.18
N GLU A 479 -8.58 26.84 -17.40
CA GLU A 479 -9.61 25.83 -17.69
C GLU A 479 -10.59 25.66 -16.51
N ARG A 480 -10.06 25.66 -15.28
CA ARG A 480 -10.89 25.55 -14.08
C ARG A 480 -11.74 26.79 -13.85
N ARG A 481 -11.18 27.98 -14.10
CA ARG A 481 -11.93 29.24 -14.04
C ARG A 481 -13.09 29.28 -15.04
N GLU A 482 -12.93 28.70 -16.22
CA GLU A 482 -14.02 28.58 -17.22
C GLU A 482 -15.10 27.60 -16.77
N GLN A 483 -14.72 26.48 -16.14
CA GLN A 483 -15.67 25.54 -15.54
C GLN A 483 -16.46 26.17 -14.40
N ASP A 484 -15.80 26.89 -13.48
CA ASP A 484 -16.47 27.60 -12.38
C ASP A 484 -17.39 28.74 -12.88
N ARG A 485 -17.14 29.25 -14.10
CA ARG A 485 -17.96 30.27 -14.76
C ARG A 485 -19.15 29.70 -15.54
N SER A 486 -19.20 28.39 -15.80
CA SER A 486 -20.36 27.79 -16.46
C SER A 486 -21.58 27.87 -15.52
N PRO A 487 -22.66 28.58 -15.90
CA PRO A 487 -23.72 28.91 -14.96
C PRO A 487 -24.55 27.66 -14.64
N ASN A 488 -24.79 27.43 -13.35
CA ASN A 488 -26.01 26.76 -12.91
C ASN A 488 -27.19 27.44 -13.62
N PRO A 489 -28.08 26.71 -14.30
CA PRO A 489 -29.30 27.30 -14.84
C PRO A 489 -30.20 27.69 -13.66
N SER A 490 -30.05 28.91 -13.16
CA SER A 490 -31.03 29.51 -12.26
C SER A 490 -32.34 29.66 -13.05
N GLY A 491 -33.36 28.90 -12.66
CA GLY A 491 -34.68 28.93 -13.27
C GLY A 491 -35.31 30.34 -13.30
N PRO A 492 -36.22 30.59 -14.24
CA PRO A 492 -36.78 31.92 -14.44
C PRO A 492 -37.73 32.25 -13.29
N THR A 493 -37.30 33.06 -12.33
CA THR A 493 -38.23 33.74 -11.43
C THR A 493 -38.72 35.01 -12.13
N ALA A 494 -39.88 34.89 -12.76
CA ALA A 494 -40.67 36.03 -13.22
C ALA A 494 -40.92 36.98 -12.04
N ARG A 495 -40.45 38.22 -12.14
CA ARG A 495 -41.01 39.35 -11.40
C ARG A 495 -41.82 40.19 -12.38
N PRO A 496 -43.11 40.49 -12.10
CA PRO A 496 -43.94 41.30 -12.98
C PRO A 496 -43.50 42.76 -12.92
N GLY A 497 -43.70 43.43 -14.05
CA GLY A 497 -42.97 44.62 -14.46
C GLY A 497 -43.30 45.93 -13.75
N THR A 498 -42.37 46.86 -13.90
CA THR A 498 -42.58 48.30 -13.91
C THR A 498 -41.54 48.93 -14.86
N LEU A 499 -41.99 49.93 -15.62
CA LEU A 499 -41.31 50.62 -16.73
C LEU A 499 -39.96 51.26 -16.32
N PRO A 500 -39.02 51.47 -17.27
CA PRO A 500 -37.74 52.12 -16.97
C PRO A 500 -37.91 53.64 -16.79
N LEU A 501 -37.24 54.20 -15.78
CA LEU A 501 -37.04 55.66 -15.63
C LEU A 501 -35.87 56.14 -16.52
N PRO A 502 -35.89 57.41 -16.99
CA PRO A 502 -34.90 57.93 -17.92
C PRO A 502 -33.54 58.16 -17.23
N ALA A 503 -32.48 57.89 -17.98
CA ALA A 503 -31.09 58.08 -17.56
C ALA A 503 -30.74 59.57 -17.48
N THR A 504 -30.44 60.06 -16.27
CA THR A 504 -29.63 61.26 -16.05
C THR A 504 -28.21 60.83 -15.71
N ALA A 505 -27.24 61.37 -16.46
CA ALA A 505 -25.82 61.14 -16.25
C ALA A 505 -25.36 61.67 -14.89
N PRO A 506 -24.51 60.95 -14.12
CA PRO A 506 -23.90 61.52 -12.93
C PRO A 506 -22.72 62.42 -13.31
N GLU A 507 -22.74 63.58 -12.68
CA GLU A 507 -21.77 64.67 -12.71
C GLU A 507 -20.37 64.20 -12.24
N VAL A 508 -19.33 64.67 -12.93
CA VAL A 508 -17.92 64.45 -12.54
C VAL A 508 -17.64 65.28 -11.28
N ARG A 509 -17.45 64.62 -10.14
CA ARG A 509 -16.86 65.25 -8.94
C ARG A 509 -15.35 65.12 -9.00
N ASP A 510 -14.71 66.27 -9.15
CA ASP A 510 -13.26 66.47 -9.16
C ASP A 510 -12.70 66.26 -7.74
N SER A 511 -12.15 65.07 -7.47
CA SER A 511 -11.36 64.84 -6.26
C SER A 511 -9.94 65.33 -6.53
N GLY A 512 -9.66 66.58 -6.15
CA GLY A 512 -8.37 67.26 -6.29
C GLY A 512 -7.22 66.60 -5.54
N ALA A 513 -6.77 65.44 -6.01
CA ALA A 513 -5.57 64.74 -5.56
C ALA A 513 -4.49 64.87 -6.64
N THR A 514 -3.41 65.57 -6.30
CA THR A 514 -2.20 65.62 -7.11
C THR A 514 -1.48 64.25 -7.06
N PRO A 515 -0.94 63.74 -8.18
CA PRO A 515 -0.24 62.46 -8.17
C PRO A 515 1.15 62.63 -7.52
N ILE A 516 1.37 61.96 -6.39
CA ILE A 516 2.71 61.75 -5.83
C ILE A 516 3.34 60.56 -6.56
N ILE A 517 4.42 60.81 -7.29
CA ILE A 517 5.23 59.77 -7.92
C ILE A 517 6.18 59.21 -6.85
N LEU A 518 6.01 57.95 -6.45
CA LEU A 518 7.03 57.20 -5.71
C LEU A 518 7.84 56.28 -6.66
N PRO A 519 9.17 56.14 -6.44
CA PRO A 519 10.03 55.23 -7.19
C PRO A 519 9.78 53.74 -6.81
N PRO A 520 10.29 52.78 -7.60
CA PRO A 520 9.73 51.42 -7.68
C PRO A 520 9.92 50.47 -6.48
N ASP A 521 10.59 50.90 -5.40
CA ASP A 521 11.15 49.98 -4.39
C ASP A 521 10.60 50.16 -2.95
N GLN A 522 9.41 50.75 -2.77
CA GLN A 522 8.78 50.83 -1.43
C GLN A 522 7.31 50.38 -1.47
N ASP A 523 7.00 49.29 -0.76
CA ASP A 523 5.63 48.84 -0.48
C ASP A 523 4.96 49.76 0.56
N ALA A 524 3.69 50.11 0.33
CA ALA A 524 2.86 50.89 1.26
C ALA A 524 2.38 50.03 2.44
N PRO A 525 2.15 50.60 3.64
CA PRO A 525 1.66 49.85 4.79
C PRO A 525 0.18 49.47 4.64
N ASP A 526 -0.16 48.26 5.10
CA ASP A 526 -1.51 47.68 5.10
C ASP A 526 -2.40 48.44 6.10
N ASP A 527 -3.37 49.23 5.62
CA ASP A 527 -4.50 49.69 6.43
C ASP A 527 -5.80 49.00 5.98
N GLU A 528 -6.45 48.38 6.96
CA GLU A 528 -7.71 47.64 6.87
C GLU A 528 -8.88 48.53 6.42
N MET A 529 -9.55 48.17 5.32
CA MET A 529 -10.93 48.60 5.08
C MET A 529 -11.69 47.54 4.26
N ASP A 530 -12.71 46.96 4.88
CA ASP A 530 -13.66 46.01 4.32
C ASP A 530 -14.43 46.59 3.11
N SER A 531 -14.20 46.04 1.91
CA SER A 531 -15.21 45.77 0.86
C SER A 531 -14.54 45.29 -0.44
N PRO A 532 -15.01 44.22 -1.10
CA PRO A 532 -14.40 43.77 -2.35
C PRO A 532 -14.83 44.67 -3.52
N PRO A 533 -13.89 45.20 -4.33
CA PRO A 533 -14.24 45.87 -5.58
C PRO A 533 -14.75 44.84 -6.62
N PRO A 534 -15.61 45.25 -7.57
CA PRO A 534 -16.11 44.35 -8.60
C PRO A 534 -14.96 43.85 -9.48
N ALA A 535 -14.96 42.54 -9.75
CA ALA A 535 -13.92 41.84 -10.48
C ALA A 535 -13.82 42.30 -11.95
N THR A 536 -12.97 43.28 -12.21
CA THR A 536 -12.47 43.57 -13.55
C THR A 536 -11.35 42.59 -13.92
N ARG A 537 -11.39 42.17 -15.18
CA ARG A 537 -10.56 41.13 -15.80
C ARG A 537 -9.05 41.42 -15.64
N THR A 538 -8.27 40.34 -15.52
CA THR A 538 -6.81 40.24 -15.75
C THR A 538 -5.82 40.80 -14.71
N THR A 539 -5.92 40.40 -13.43
CA THR A 539 -4.74 40.40 -12.55
C THR A 539 -4.12 39.01 -12.46
N PRO A 540 -2.79 38.85 -12.66
CA PRO A 540 -2.11 37.59 -12.37
C PRO A 540 -2.27 37.26 -10.87
N PRO A 541 -2.32 35.97 -10.50
CA PRO A 541 -2.48 35.57 -9.10
C PRO A 541 -1.38 36.19 -8.25
N THR A 542 -1.76 36.76 -7.10
CA THR A 542 -0.78 37.34 -6.18
C THR A 542 0.13 36.23 -5.62
N PRO A 543 1.40 36.50 -5.29
CA PRO A 543 2.32 35.50 -4.74
C PRO A 543 1.78 34.77 -3.49
N ARG A 544 0.91 35.44 -2.72
CA ARG A 544 0.18 34.85 -1.59
C ARG A 544 -0.82 33.77 -2.03
N GLN A 545 -1.56 33.97 -3.11
CA GLN A 545 -2.52 32.98 -3.67
C GLN A 545 -1.81 31.73 -4.21
N ILE A 546 -0.67 31.90 -4.89
CA ILE A 546 0.13 30.77 -5.38
C ILE A 546 0.66 29.95 -4.20
N ARG A 547 1.15 30.60 -3.13
CA ARG A 547 1.64 29.91 -1.93
C ARG A 547 0.53 29.17 -1.16
N SER A 548 -0.68 29.73 -1.06
CA SER A 548 -1.82 29.03 -0.44
C SER A 548 -2.27 27.82 -1.26
N ASP A 549 -2.29 27.94 -2.59
CA ASP A 549 -2.67 26.83 -3.48
C ASP A 549 -1.65 25.68 -3.44
N VAL A 550 -0.36 26.00 -3.31
CA VAL A 550 0.69 25.01 -3.09
C VAL A 550 0.49 24.27 -1.76
N GLY A 551 0.31 25.01 -0.65
CA GLY A 551 0.10 24.41 0.66
C GLY A 551 -1.13 23.50 0.72
N THR A 552 -2.23 23.89 0.06
CA THR A 552 -3.45 23.07 0.02
C THR A 552 -3.30 21.79 -0.81
N MET A 553 -2.53 21.82 -1.91
CA MET A 553 -2.21 20.60 -2.68
C MET A 553 -1.39 19.60 -1.85
N TYR A 554 -0.36 20.07 -1.15
CA TYR A 554 0.42 19.23 -0.23
C TYR A 554 -0.46 18.62 0.87
N ALA A 555 -1.30 19.44 1.51
CA ALA A 555 -2.21 18.98 2.55
C ALA A 555 -3.17 17.90 2.04
N ARG A 556 -3.80 18.09 0.88
CA ARG A 556 -4.72 17.11 0.28
C ARG A 556 -4.02 15.80 -0.09
N PHE A 557 -2.82 15.89 -0.68
CA PHE A 557 -2.04 14.72 -1.07
C PHE A 557 -1.67 13.85 0.14
N TYR A 558 -1.09 14.46 1.18
CA TYR A 558 -0.68 13.72 2.37
C TYR A 558 -1.87 13.27 3.22
N LEU A 559 -2.96 14.03 3.27
CA LEU A 559 -4.20 13.59 3.93
C LEU A 559 -4.78 12.36 3.24
N ALA A 560 -4.80 12.34 1.90
CA ALA A 560 -5.23 11.17 1.14
C ALA A 560 -4.31 9.96 1.40
N LEU A 561 -2.99 10.16 1.36
CA LEU A 561 -2.01 9.10 1.65
C LEU A 561 -2.18 8.55 3.08
N PHE A 562 -2.28 9.43 4.08
CA PHE A 562 -2.47 9.05 5.48
C PHE A 562 -3.81 8.34 5.70
N GLY A 563 -4.89 8.84 5.08
CA GLY A 563 -6.19 8.17 5.09
C GLY A 563 -6.13 6.77 4.47
N MET A 564 -5.44 6.59 3.35
CA MET A 564 -5.23 5.27 2.75
C MET A 564 -4.39 4.34 3.64
N LEU A 565 -3.35 4.85 4.29
CA LEU A 565 -2.52 4.07 5.23
C LEU A 565 -3.35 3.60 6.42
N ILE A 566 -4.15 4.49 7.04
CA ILE A 566 -5.07 4.11 8.11
C ILE A 566 -6.06 3.05 7.62
N LEU A 567 -6.75 3.28 6.50
CA LEU A 567 -7.71 2.32 5.97
C LEU A 567 -7.06 0.96 5.67
N SER A 568 -5.80 0.95 5.22
CA SER A 568 -5.05 -0.28 4.96
C SER A 568 -4.64 -0.99 6.23
N ILE A 569 -4.21 -0.26 7.26
CA ILE A 569 -3.94 -0.82 8.59
C ILE A 569 -5.21 -1.44 9.18
N TRP A 570 -6.35 -0.73 9.08
CA TRP A 570 -7.66 -1.25 9.48
C TRP A 570 -8.06 -2.49 8.67
N ALA A 571 -7.70 -2.58 7.39
CA ALA A 571 -7.97 -3.75 6.56
C ALA A 571 -7.28 -5.03 7.05
N PHE A 572 -6.17 -4.94 7.81
CA PHE A 572 -5.56 -6.09 8.47
C PHE A 572 -6.40 -6.67 9.62
N LEU A 573 -7.30 -5.86 10.19
CA LEU A 573 -8.23 -6.32 11.24
C LEU A 573 -9.45 -7.04 10.66
N LEU A 574 -9.69 -6.93 9.35
CA LEU A 574 -10.83 -7.59 8.70
C LEU A 574 -10.51 -9.08 8.40
N PRO A 575 -11.55 -9.93 8.28
CA PRO A 575 -11.38 -11.30 7.82
C PRO A 575 -10.57 -11.38 6.53
N ARG A 576 -9.77 -12.45 6.38
CA ARG A 576 -8.78 -12.62 5.31
C ARG A 576 -9.35 -12.37 3.91
N ARG A 577 -10.57 -12.84 3.63
CA ARG A 577 -11.22 -12.60 2.33
C ARG A 577 -11.51 -11.12 2.07
N LEU A 578 -12.01 -10.40 3.07
CA LEU A 578 -12.30 -8.97 2.95
C LEU A 578 -10.99 -8.18 2.79
N GLY A 579 -9.95 -8.54 3.55
CA GLY A 579 -8.60 -8.00 3.35
C GLY A 579 -8.06 -8.27 1.93
N SER A 580 -8.26 -9.48 1.41
CA SER A 580 -7.89 -9.84 0.03
C SER A 580 -8.68 -9.05 -1.03
N ILE A 581 -9.98 -8.83 -0.82
CA ILE A 581 -10.81 -8.01 -1.71
C ILE A 581 -10.33 -6.55 -1.69
N TYR A 582 -10.08 -6.01 -0.49
CA TYR A 582 -9.56 -4.65 -0.32
C TYR A 582 -8.22 -4.45 -1.02
N THR A 583 -7.25 -5.34 -0.79
CA THR A 583 -5.91 -5.28 -1.42
C THR A 583 -5.99 -5.40 -2.94
N ARG A 584 -6.83 -6.29 -3.48
CA ARG A 584 -7.08 -6.40 -4.93
C ARG A 584 -7.73 -5.15 -5.51
N PHE A 585 -8.69 -4.56 -4.80
CA PHE A 585 -9.32 -3.30 -5.20
C PHE A 585 -8.30 -2.15 -5.21
N LEU A 586 -7.50 -2.01 -4.16
CA LEU A 586 -6.48 -0.98 -4.07
C LEU A 586 -5.41 -1.13 -5.16
N ALA A 587 -4.98 -2.37 -5.44
CA ALA A 587 -4.08 -2.67 -6.54
C ALA A 587 -4.70 -2.32 -7.90
N ALA A 588 -5.99 -2.61 -8.12
CA ALA A 588 -6.70 -2.24 -9.34
C ALA A 588 -6.80 -0.71 -9.52
N VAL A 589 -7.06 0.04 -8.44
CA VAL A 589 -7.06 1.51 -8.46
C VAL A 589 -5.67 2.05 -8.79
N TYR A 590 -4.62 1.55 -8.14
CA TYR A 590 -3.25 1.97 -8.42
C TYR A 590 -2.87 1.69 -9.87
N LEU A 591 -3.08 0.46 -10.37
CA LEU A 591 -2.75 0.03 -11.73
C LEU A 591 -3.64 0.65 -12.82
N SER A 592 -4.65 1.45 -12.44
CA SER A 592 -5.50 2.22 -13.37
C SER A 592 -4.97 3.63 -13.66
N PHE A 593 -3.68 3.86 -13.44
CA PHE A 593 -3.06 5.18 -13.55
C PHE A 593 -3.11 5.81 -14.97
N TRP A 594 -3.34 5.02 -16.03
CA TRP A 594 -3.54 5.56 -17.39
C TRP A 594 -4.97 5.97 -17.70
N VAL A 595 -5.96 5.49 -16.95
CA VAL A 595 -7.39 5.80 -17.18
C VAL A 595 -7.67 7.31 -17.20
N PRO A 596 -7.15 8.13 -16.26
CA PRO A 596 -7.37 9.58 -16.32
C PRO A 596 -6.74 10.26 -17.54
N GLN A 597 -5.67 9.71 -18.10
CA GLN A 597 -5.06 10.23 -19.33
C GLN A 597 -5.91 9.86 -20.55
N ILE A 598 -6.40 8.63 -20.63
CA ILE A 598 -7.32 8.17 -21.68
C ILE A 598 -8.55 9.08 -21.72
N TYR A 599 -9.13 9.36 -20.55
CA TYR A 599 -10.26 10.27 -20.42
C TYR A 599 -9.92 11.71 -20.87
N ARG A 600 -8.78 12.26 -20.44
CA ARG A 600 -8.36 13.61 -20.85
C ARG A 600 -8.15 13.70 -22.37
N ASN A 601 -7.55 12.69 -22.98
CA ASN A 601 -7.35 12.62 -24.44
C ASN A 601 -8.70 12.69 -25.19
N VAL A 602 -9.71 11.96 -24.72
CA VAL A 602 -11.08 11.99 -25.29
C VAL A 602 -11.67 13.40 -25.19
N MET A 603 -11.66 13.97 -23.97
CA MET A 603 -12.32 15.25 -23.68
C MET A 603 -11.68 16.40 -24.46
N ARG A 604 -10.35 16.48 -24.46
CA ARG A 604 -9.60 17.55 -25.13
C ARG A 604 -9.32 17.29 -26.61
N ASN A 605 -9.63 16.11 -27.13
CA ASN A 605 -9.26 15.67 -28.48
C ASN A 605 -7.75 15.79 -28.78
N CYS A 606 -6.90 15.55 -27.77
CA CYS A 606 -5.45 15.69 -27.89
C CYS A 606 -4.77 14.39 -28.34
N ARG A 607 -3.82 14.50 -29.28
CA ARG A 607 -2.88 13.41 -29.63
C ARG A 607 -1.51 13.67 -29.00
N LYS A 608 -0.72 12.59 -28.81
CA LYS A 608 0.67 12.63 -28.30
C LYS A 608 0.84 13.46 -27.03
N ALA A 609 0.16 13.06 -25.95
CA ALA A 609 0.31 13.73 -24.65
C ALA A 609 1.54 13.23 -23.86
N LEU A 610 1.93 11.98 -24.05
CA LEU A 610 2.99 11.30 -23.31
C LEU A 610 3.95 10.60 -24.27
N ARG A 611 5.22 10.46 -23.86
CA ARG A 611 6.20 9.66 -24.61
C ARG A 611 5.89 8.17 -24.52
N TRP A 612 6.09 7.43 -25.60
CA TRP A 612 5.95 5.97 -25.60
C TRP A 612 6.97 5.29 -24.68
N ASP A 613 8.21 5.78 -24.61
CA ASP A 613 9.21 5.30 -23.65
C ASP A 613 8.74 5.45 -22.20
N PHE A 614 8.03 6.55 -21.90
CA PHE A 614 7.47 6.81 -20.58
C PHE A 614 6.28 5.88 -20.31
N VAL A 615 5.35 5.73 -21.27
CA VAL A 615 4.17 4.87 -21.10
C VAL A 615 4.58 3.40 -20.90
N ALA A 616 5.43 2.87 -21.79
CA ALA A 616 5.88 1.49 -21.69
C ALA A 616 6.76 1.25 -20.45
N GLY A 617 7.74 2.14 -20.22
CA GLY A 617 8.66 2.00 -19.10
C GLY A 617 7.98 2.11 -17.74
N GLN A 618 7.09 3.09 -17.54
CA GLN A 618 6.36 3.24 -16.28
C GLN A 618 5.36 2.09 -16.05
N SER A 619 4.79 1.51 -17.11
CA SER A 619 3.92 0.33 -17.01
C SER A 619 4.68 -0.90 -16.53
N VAL A 620 5.85 -1.18 -17.12
CA VAL A 620 6.69 -2.33 -16.73
C VAL A 620 7.22 -2.16 -15.31
N LEU A 621 7.76 -0.98 -14.98
CA LEU A 621 8.38 -0.71 -13.68
C LEU A 621 7.37 -0.74 -12.53
N ARG A 622 6.13 -0.29 -12.73
CA ARG A 622 5.08 -0.34 -11.70
C ARG A 622 4.40 -1.70 -11.56
N LEU A 623 4.43 -2.53 -12.60
CA LEU A 623 3.98 -3.93 -12.51
C LEU A 623 4.97 -4.82 -11.74
N PHE A 624 6.25 -4.47 -11.72
CA PHE A 624 7.32 -5.31 -11.14
C PHE A 624 7.02 -5.77 -9.70
N PRO A 625 6.66 -4.91 -8.72
CA PRO A 625 6.40 -5.37 -7.36
C PRO A 625 5.26 -6.38 -7.27
N PHE A 626 4.17 -6.16 -8.03
CA PHE A 626 3.01 -7.06 -8.06
C PHE A 626 3.37 -8.40 -8.68
N LEU A 627 4.09 -8.40 -9.79
CA LEU A 627 4.56 -9.62 -10.43
C LEU A 627 5.50 -10.40 -9.50
N TYR A 628 6.43 -9.73 -8.84
CA TYR A 628 7.34 -10.37 -7.90
C TYR A 628 6.57 -11.07 -6.76
N PHE A 629 5.72 -10.33 -6.02
CA PHE A 629 5.02 -10.91 -4.87
C PHE A 629 3.98 -11.97 -5.25
N LEU A 630 3.32 -11.85 -6.40
CA LEU A 630 2.28 -12.81 -6.81
C LEU A 630 2.80 -14.03 -7.58
N THR A 631 4.00 -13.97 -8.16
CA THR A 631 4.52 -15.09 -8.99
C THR A 631 5.75 -15.79 -8.41
N ALA A 632 6.57 -15.10 -7.61
CA ALA A 632 7.75 -15.70 -7.00
C ALA A 632 7.37 -16.66 -5.86
N ARG A 633 7.83 -17.91 -5.95
CA ARG A 633 7.74 -18.90 -4.87
C ARG A 633 8.79 -18.55 -3.81
N GLY A 634 8.41 -18.53 -2.53
CA GLY A 634 9.31 -18.10 -1.45
C GLY A 634 9.70 -16.62 -1.55
N ASN A 635 8.75 -15.75 -1.91
CA ASN A 635 8.99 -14.30 -1.85
C ASN A 635 9.31 -13.85 -0.42
N VAL A 636 9.93 -12.68 -0.29
CA VAL A 636 10.35 -12.13 1.02
C VAL A 636 9.19 -12.02 2.01
N LEU A 637 7.97 -11.71 1.57
CA LEU A 637 6.80 -11.58 2.46
C LEU A 637 6.05 -12.89 2.67
N PHE A 638 6.58 -14.02 2.20
CA PHE A 638 5.93 -15.33 2.16
C PHE A 638 4.46 -15.32 1.66
N ILE A 639 4.10 -14.40 0.77
CA ILE A 639 2.77 -14.30 0.16
C ILE A 639 2.51 -15.54 -0.71
N ARG A 640 1.29 -16.10 -0.65
CA ARG A 640 0.90 -17.23 -1.51
C ARG A 640 0.90 -16.82 -2.99
N PRO A 641 1.58 -17.56 -3.89
CA PRO A 641 1.54 -17.27 -5.31
C PRO A 641 0.12 -17.33 -5.86
N ASP A 642 -0.32 -16.27 -6.55
CA ASP A 642 -1.61 -16.16 -7.23
C ASP A 642 -1.38 -15.68 -8.67
N TYR A 643 -1.03 -16.64 -9.52
CA TYR A 643 -0.74 -16.38 -10.93
C TYR A 643 -1.95 -15.78 -11.67
N THR A 644 -3.17 -16.12 -11.27
CA THR A 644 -4.40 -15.62 -11.90
C THR A 644 -4.52 -14.11 -11.68
N SER A 645 -4.37 -13.64 -10.45
CA SER A 645 -4.38 -12.20 -10.15
C SER A 645 -3.24 -11.46 -10.88
N ALA A 646 -2.05 -12.07 -10.96
CA ALA A 646 -0.91 -11.48 -11.67
C ALA A 646 -1.18 -11.29 -13.18
N PHE A 647 -1.77 -12.29 -13.85
CA PHE A 647 -2.13 -12.19 -15.26
C PHE A 647 -3.26 -11.17 -15.51
N ILE A 648 -4.28 -11.12 -14.65
CA ILE A 648 -5.36 -10.13 -14.74
C ILE A 648 -4.81 -8.71 -14.62
N MET A 649 -3.96 -8.44 -13.62
CA MET A 649 -3.33 -7.14 -13.41
C MET A 649 -2.44 -6.73 -14.58
N THR A 650 -1.64 -7.67 -15.10
CA THR A 650 -0.79 -7.44 -16.27
C THR A 650 -1.63 -7.13 -17.51
N GLY A 651 -2.65 -7.93 -17.78
CA GLY A 651 -3.58 -7.71 -18.87
C GLY A 651 -4.27 -6.35 -18.78
N TRP A 652 -4.70 -5.94 -17.58
CA TRP A 652 -5.36 -4.66 -17.34
C TRP A 652 -4.48 -3.44 -17.69
N VAL A 653 -3.22 -3.45 -17.27
CA VAL A 653 -2.28 -2.35 -17.59
C VAL A 653 -2.00 -2.29 -19.10
N TRP A 654 -1.81 -3.45 -19.75
CA TRP A 654 -1.58 -3.49 -21.19
C TRP A 654 -2.79 -3.06 -21.99
N ILE A 655 -4.01 -3.42 -21.58
CA ILE A 655 -5.25 -2.92 -22.21
C ILE A 655 -5.27 -1.39 -22.20
N GLN A 656 -4.95 -0.75 -21.07
CA GLN A 656 -4.87 0.70 -20.99
C GLN A 656 -3.80 1.28 -21.93
N ALA A 657 -2.62 0.67 -21.99
CA ALA A 657 -1.55 1.09 -22.89
C ALA A 657 -1.95 0.96 -24.38
N TRP A 658 -2.61 -0.15 -24.76
CA TRP A 658 -3.13 -0.35 -26.12
C TRP A 658 -4.23 0.64 -26.48
N ILE A 659 -5.09 1.03 -25.53
CA ILE A 659 -6.08 2.09 -25.75
C ILE A 659 -5.37 3.42 -26.03
N LEU A 660 -4.33 3.77 -25.27
CA LEU A 660 -3.53 4.98 -25.54
C LEU A 660 -2.90 4.93 -26.94
N VAL A 661 -2.36 3.78 -27.37
CA VAL A 661 -1.78 3.60 -28.72
C VAL A 661 -2.86 3.82 -29.78
N SER A 662 -4.03 3.23 -29.56
CA SER A 662 -5.17 3.36 -30.46
C SER A 662 -5.67 4.80 -30.56
N GLN A 663 -5.66 5.56 -29.45
CA GLN A 663 -6.00 6.99 -29.44
C GLN A 663 -5.01 7.86 -30.26
N ASP A 664 -3.73 7.48 -30.33
CA ASP A 664 -2.73 8.22 -31.11
C ASP A 664 -2.87 7.94 -32.62
N VAL A 665 -3.13 6.68 -32.99
CA VAL A 665 -3.23 6.25 -34.40
C VAL A 665 -4.59 6.57 -35.02
N LEU A 666 -5.68 6.12 -34.39
CA LEU A 666 -7.05 6.26 -34.92
C LEU A 666 -7.71 7.58 -34.52
N GLY A 667 -7.13 8.28 -33.55
CA GLY A 667 -7.62 9.53 -32.98
C GLY A 667 -8.34 9.33 -31.64
N PRO A 668 -8.37 10.34 -30.75
CA PRO A 668 -8.78 10.13 -29.35
C PRO A 668 -10.24 9.71 -29.15
N ARG A 669 -11.11 9.99 -30.14
CA ARG A 669 -12.56 9.78 -30.07
C ARG A 669 -13.06 8.60 -30.92
N PHE A 670 -12.17 7.73 -31.41
CA PHE A 670 -12.54 6.66 -32.35
C PHE A 670 -13.58 5.67 -31.78
N PHE A 671 -13.55 5.43 -30.47
CA PHE A 671 -14.45 4.50 -29.77
C PHE A 671 -15.61 5.21 -29.05
N VAL A 672 -15.75 6.54 -29.19
CA VAL A 672 -16.75 7.33 -28.46
C VAL A 672 -17.93 7.67 -29.38
N PRO A 673 -19.17 7.34 -29.00
CA PRO A 673 -20.35 7.71 -29.77
C PRO A 673 -20.49 9.23 -29.96
N ARG A 674 -21.06 9.64 -31.10
CA ARG A 674 -21.33 11.06 -31.40
C ARG A 674 -22.26 11.63 -30.32
N GLY A 675 -21.84 12.71 -29.66
CA GLY A 675 -22.61 13.41 -28.60
C GLY A 675 -22.13 13.19 -27.17
N TRP A 676 -21.24 12.22 -26.90
CA TRP A 676 -20.72 11.95 -25.54
C TRP A 676 -19.50 12.81 -25.16
N ALA A 677 -18.82 13.38 -26.15
CA ALA A 677 -17.69 14.28 -25.94
C ALA A 677 -18.02 15.67 -26.51
N PRO A 678 -17.55 16.75 -25.87
CA PRO A 678 -17.79 18.11 -26.35
C PRO A 678 -17.28 18.29 -27.78
N HIS A 679 -18.02 18.99 -28.64
CA HIS A 679 -17.62 19.21 -30.03
C HIS A 679 -16.23 19.86 -30.09
N ALA A 680 -15.32 19.29 -30.89
CA ALA A 680 -14.00 19.90 -31.10
C ALA A 680 -14.21 21.21 -31.84
N TYR A 681 -13.59 22.29 -31.36
CA TYR A 681 -13.71 23.60 -31.99
C TYR A 681 -13.10 23.54 -33.40
N ASP A 682 -13.89 23.90 -34.41
CA ASP A 682 -13.45 23.92 -35.80
C ASP A 682 -12.69 25.22 -36.06
N TYR A 683 -11.36 25.16 -35.99
CA TYR A 683 -10.45 26.28 -36.29
C TYR A 683 -10.55 26.79 -37.71
N HIS A 684 -11.13 26.01 -38.61
CA HIS A 684 -11.30 26.40 -39.99
C HIS A 684 -12.80 26.54 -40.27
N PRO A 685 -13.54 27.53 -39.76
CA PRO A 685 -14.96 27.67 -40.10
C PRO A 685 -15.13 28.04 -41.57
N MET A 686 -16.24 27.62 -42.19
CA MET A 686 -16.63 28.10 -43.52
C MET A 686 -17.21 29.51 -43.38
N LEU A 687 -16.55 30.50 -43.98
CA LEU A 687 -17.02 31.88 -43.94
C LEU A 687 -18.01 32.15 -45.08
N ARG A 688 -19.14 32.79 -44.75
CA ARG A 688 -20.16 33.23 -45.72
C ARG A 688 -20.46 34.72 -45.55
N ASP A 689 -20.78 35.37 -46.66
CA ASP A 689 -21.27 36.75 -46.67
C ASP A 689 -22.79 36.75 -46.47
N LEU A 690 -23.22 36.87 -45.22
CA LEU A 690 -24.63 37.04 -44.86
C LEU A 690 -24.82 38.48 -44.38
N SER A 691 -25.34 39.32 -45.28
CA SER A 691 -25.79 40.67 -44.97
C SER A 691 -27.25 40.62 -44.53
N GLY A 692 -27.52 40.30 -43.26
CA GLY A 692 -28.88 40.38 -42.71
C GLY A 692 -29.07 39.64 -41.38
N ALA A 693 -29.50 40.41 -40.38
CA ALA A 693 -30.12 40.05 -39.10
C ALA A 693 -29.39 39.03 -38.19
N ASP A 694 -28.90 39.55 -37.07
CA ASP A 694 -28.55 38.81 -35.87
C ASP A 694 -29.80 38.12 -35.30
N GLU A 695 -29.98 36.82 -35.55
CA GLU A 695 -30.81 35.95 -34.72
C GLU A 695 -30.39 34.48 -34.98
N ASP A 696 -29.89 33.83 -33.92
CA ASP A 696 -29.74 32.38 -33.72
C ASP A 696 -28.75 31.57 -34.61
N LEU A 697 -27.48 31.97 -34.63
CA LEU A 697 -26.39 31.26 -35.33
C LEU A 697 -25.56 30.27 -34.49
N GLU A 698 -26.04 29.81 -33.32
CA GLU A 698 -25.36 28.72 -32.56
C GLU A 698 -25.79 27.31 -33.01
N ALA A 699 -26.82 27.19 -33.85
CA ALA A 699 -27.38 25.89 -34.28
C ALA A 699 -26.87 25.37 -35.64
N SER A 700 -26.10 26.15 -36.41
CA SER A 700 -25.60 25.71 -37.72
C SER A 700 -24.09 25.41 -37.68
N GLY A 701 -23.75 24.12 -37.67
CA GLY A 701 -22.37 23.65 -37.63
C GLY A 701 -21.47 24.29 -38.69
N GLY A 702 -20.50 25.09 -38.22
CA GLY A 702 -19.32 25.49 -38.98
C GLY A 702 -19.46 26.68 -39.93
N ILE A 703 -20.50 27.51 -39.81
CA ILE A 703 -20.68 28.72 -40.66
C ILE A 703 -20.56 29.98 -39.81
N LEU A 704 -19.59 30.85 -40.11
CA LEU A 704 -19.44 32.18 -39.49
C LEU A 704 -19.70 33.29 -40.52
N SER A 705 -20.46 34.31 -40.12
CA SER A 705 -20.71 35.52 -40.90
C SER A 705 -19.50 36.46 -40.87
N ILE A 706 -19.08 37.01 -42.00
CA ILE A 706 -17.96 37.97 -42.07
C ILE A 706 -18.25 39.28 -41.32
N ALA A 707 -19.52 39.68 -41.20
CA ALA A 707 -19.91 40.88 -40.46
C ALA A 707 -19.51 40.83 -38.97
N SER A 708 -19.51 39.64 -38.34
CA SER A 708 -19.10 39.47 -36.95
C SER A 708 -17.57 39.44 -36.75
N LEU A 709 -16.80 39.42 -37.85
CA LEU A 709 -15.33 39.43 -37.86
C LEU A 709 -14.74 40.84 -38.10
N ARG A 710 -15.55 41.80 -38.58
CA ARG A 710 -15.15 43.19 -38.91
C ARG A 710 -15.60 44.23 -37.88
N GLY A 711 -15.71 43.85 -36.62
CA GLY A 711 -16.32 44.68 -35.57
C GLY A 711 -15.72 46.07 -35.30
N ASP A 712 -14.69 46.53 -36.02
CA ASP A 712 -13.95 47.76 -35.71
C ASP A 712 -13.62 48.71 -36.88
N GLU A 713 -14.13 48.50 -38.10
CA GLU A 713 -13.98 49.50 -39.19
C GLU A 713 -15.34 50.01 -39.69
N ARG A 714 -15.97 50.85 -38.87
CA ARG A 714 -16.87 51.91 -39.38
C ARG A 714 -16.07 53.20 -39.32
N ASP A 715 -15.35 53.54 -40.39
CA ASP A 715 -15.01 54.93 -40.77
C ASP A 715 -13.97 54.94 -41.90
N LEU A 716 -14.32 54.54 -43.12
CA LEU A 716 -13.63 55.02 -44.34
C LEU A 716 -14.61 54.98 -45.52
N VAL A 717 -15.45 56.00 -45.63
CA VAL A 717 -16.11 56.35 -46.90
C VAL A 717 -15.07 57.12 -47.72
N SER A 718 -14.47 56.48 -48.72
CA SER A 718 -13.81 57.19 -49.82
C SER A 718 -14.61 56.98 -51.11
N ASP A 719 -15.17 58.09 -51.55
CA ASP A 719 -15.96 58.29 -52.75
C ASP A 719 -15.08 58.11 -53.99
N SER A 720 -15.35 57.09 -54.83
CA SER A 720 -14.90 57.11 -56.23
C SER A 720 -15.76 56.18 -57.10
N LYS A 721 -16.44 56.80 -58.06
CA LYS A 721 -17.13 56.17 -59.19
C LYS A 721 -16.16 55.36 -60.05
N ASP A 722 -16.35 54.05 -60.11
CA ASP A 722 -16.03 53.21 -61.29
C ASP A 722 -16.72 51.84 -61.15
N ASP A 723 -17.97 51.77 -61.60
CA ASP A 723 -18.96 50.75 -61.23
C ASP A 723 -18.93 49.45 -62.08
N ASP A 724 -17.88 49.18 -62.87
CA ASP A 724 -17.87 48.00 -63.78
C ASP A 724 -16.70 47.02 -63.62
N LYS A 725 -15.79 47.24 -62.65
CA LYS A 725 -14.74 46.25 -62.28
C LYS A 725 -14.95 45.57 -60.92
N GLN A 726 -15.86 46.10 -60.10
CA GLN A 726 -15.96 45.76 -58.66
C GLN A 726 -16.74 44.46 -58.36
N ARG A 727 -17.29 43.79 -59.38
CA ARG A 727 -18.07 42.54 -59.20
C ARG A 727 -17.19 41.28 -59.05
N LYS A 728 -15.89 41.36 -59.35
CA LYS A 728 -14.96 40.22 -59.31
C LYS A 728 -14.21 40.07 -57.97
N ASP A 729 -14.11 41.14 -57.18
CA ASP A 729 -13.36 41.18 -55.91
C ASP A 729 -14.18 40.83 -54.66
N ARG A 730 -15.51 40.67 -54.75
CA ARG A 730 -16.33 40.18 -53.63
C ARG A 730 -16.08 38.70 -53.24
N LYS A 731 -15.15 38.02 -53.90
CA LYS A 731 -14.84 36.61 -53.65
C LYS A 731 -13.72 36.40 -52.62
N LYS A 732 -13.02 37.46 -52.20
CA LYS A 732 -11.89 37.36 -51.26
C LYS A 732 -11.94 38.51 -50.26
N ALA A 733 -11.85 38.21 -48.97
CA ALA A 733 -11.68 39.18 -47.88
C ALA A 733 -10.23 39.15 -47.41
N ILE A 734 -9.60 40.31 -47.26
CA ILE A 734 -8.23 40.45 -46.78
C ILE A 734 -8.27 40.80 -45.29
N PHE A 735 -7.46 40.14 -44.47
CA PHE A 735 -7.32 40.38 -43.03
C PHE A 735 -5.85 40.42 -42.62
N ASP A 736 -5.48 41.22 -41.63
CA ASP A 736 -4.08 41.31 -41.20
C ASP A 736 -3.75 40.29 -40.11
N CYS A 737 -2.68 39.51 -40.31
CA CYS A 737 -2.20 38.61 -39.27
C CYS A 737 -1.37 39.36 -38.22
N ALA A 738 -1.90 39.54 -37.00
CA ALA A 738 -1.17 40.23 -35.92
C ALA A 738 0.13 39.53 -35.44
N ILE A 739 0.41 38.29 -35.88
CA ILE A 739 1.64 37.55 -35.53
C ILE A 739 2.79 37.89 -36.49
N CYS A 740 2.52 37.88 -37.80
CA CYS A 740 3.55 38.07 -38.83
C CYS A 740 3.41 39.39 -39.60
N MET A 741 2.37 40.17 -39.32
CA MET A 741 2.06 41.46 -39.98
C MET A 741 1.94 41.34 -41.51
N GLN A 742 1.40 40.21 -41.98
CA GLN A 742 1.15 39.97 -43.40
C GLN A 742 -0.34 39.67 -43.63
N ASP A 743 -0.81 40.06 -44.79
CA ASP A 743 -2.19 39.94 -45.25
C ASP A 743 -2.60 38.48 -45.46
N ILE A 744 -3.79 38.13 -44.99
CA ILE A 744 -4.44 36.83 -45.11
C ILE A 744 -5.58 36.96 -46.12
N GLU A 745 -5.49 36.26 -47.25
CA GLU A 745 -6.60 36.15 -48.20
C GLU A 745 -7.58 35.05 -47.77
N VAL A 746 -8.80 35.44 -47.38
CA VAL A 746 -9.87 34.51 -47.00
C VAL A 746 -10.94 34.46 -48.09
N PRO A 747 -11.15 33.30 -48.75
CA PRO A 747 -12.16 33.18 -49.79
C PRO A 747 -13.57 33.16 -49.21
N VAL A 748 -14.46 33.94 -49.82
CA VAL A 748 -15.84 34.16 -49.38
C VAL A 748 -16.81 33.43 -50.30
N LEU A 749 -17.65 32.57 -49.72
CA LEU A 749 -18.71 31.88 -50.47
C LEU A 749 -19.94 32.79 -50.60
N PRO A 750 -20.52 32.93 -51.82
CA PRO A 750 -21.71 33.74 -52.05
C PRO A 750 -22.98 33.12 -51.42
N PRO A 751 -24.04 33.92 -51.17
CA PRO A 751 -25.28 33.46 -50.55
C PRO A 751 -26.05 32.46 -51.44
N PRO A 752 -26.84 31.56 -50.82
CA PRO A 752 -27.50 30.44 -51.53
C PRO A 752 -28.53 30.86 -52.59
N SER A 753 -28.97 32.13 -52.61
CA SER A 753 -29.90 32.66 -53.60
C SER A 753 -29.26 33.00 -54.96
N SER A 754 -27.95 32.82 -55.13
CA SER A 754 -27.21 33.14 -56.35
C SER A 754 -26.58 31.91 -57.04
N ALA A 755 -27.11 30.72 -56.80
CA ALA A 755 -26.69 29.50 -57.48
C ALA A 755 -27.33 29.36 -58.87
N SER A 756 -26.88 30.18 -59.83
CA SER A 756 -27.09 29.92 -61.26
C SER A 756 -25.79 29.37 -61.85
N GLY A 757 -25.82 28.07 -62.17
CA GLY A 757 -25.00 27.40 -63.20
C GLY A 757 -23.48 27.45 -63.07
N GLY A 758 -22.89 26.38 -62.51
CA GLY A 758 -21.51 25.97 -62.82
C GLY A 758 -20.52 26.03 -61.66
N SER A 759 -20.77 25.33 -60.55
CA SER A 759 -19.70 24.98 -59.61
C SER A 759 -18.92 23.79 -60.17
N SER A 760 -17.74 24.03 -60.72
CA SER A 760 -16.80 22.96 -61.06
C SER A 760 -16.38 22.23 -59.77
N VAL A 761 -16.22 20.90 -59.82
CA VAL A 761 -15.68 20.12 -58.68
C VAL A 761 -14.29 20.63 -58.26
N THR A 762 -13.57 21.27 -59.20
CA THR A 762 -12.28 21.93 -58.99
C THR A 762 -12.35 23.20 -58.13
N ASP A 763 -13.44 23.99 -58.19
CA ASP A 763 -13.63 25.17 -57.33
C ASP A 763 -14.02 24.81 -55.89
N GLY A 764 -14.73 23.69 -55.72
CA GLY A 764 -14.99 23.11 -54.39
C GLY A 764 -13.70 22.61 -53.72
N ALA A 765 -12.81 21.97 -54.48
CA ALA A 765 -11.53 21.49 -53.95
C ALA A 765 -10.56 22.65 -53.61
N SER A 766 -10.48 23.68 -54.45
CA SER A 766 -9.62 24.84 -54.20
C SER A 766 -10.07 25.65 -52.98
N SER A 767 -11.38 25.83 -52.79
CA SER A 767 -11.96 26.50 -51.61
C SER A 767 -11.76 25.72 -50.30
N ILE A 768 -11.79 24.37 -50.35
CA ILE A 768 -11.47 23.50 -49.21
C ILE A 768 -9.98 23.55 -48.84
N LEU A 769 -9.10 23.70 -49.84
CA LEU A 769 -7.65 23.83 -49.60
C LEU A 769 -7.27 25.20 -49.04
N SER A 770 -7.86 26.29 -49.56
CA SER A 770 -7.65 27.65 -49.04
C SER A 770 -8.18 27.83 -47.62
N ARG A 771 -9.23 27.09 -47.24
CA ARG A 771 -9.77 27.06 -45.87
C ARG A 771 -8.74 26.62 -44.82
N ARG A 772 -7.72 25.85 -45.22
CA ARG A 772 -6.64 25.41 -44.32
C ARG A 772 -5.51 26.43 -44.15
N LEU A 773 -5.53 27.57 -44.86
CA LEU A 773 -4.46 28.58 -44.79
C LEU A 773 -4.63 29.56 -43.63
N TYR A 774 -5.85 29.70 -43.11
CA TYR A 774 -6.18 30.57 -41.99
C TYR A 774 -6.88 29.79 -40.87
N MET A 775 -6.70 30.22 -39.63
CA MET A 775 -7.41 29.73 -38.46
C MET A 775 -8.17 30.87 -37.79
N VAL A 776 -9.40 30.59 -37.37
CA VAL A 776 -10.25 31.51 -36.59
C VAL A 776 -10.29 30.99 -35.17
N THR A 777 -10.08 31.87 -34.20
CA THR A 777 -10.11 31.56 -32.77
C THR A 777 -11.53 31.70 -32.19
N PRO A 778 -11.87 31.09 -31.04
CA PRO A 778 -13.19 31.25 -30.42
C PRO A 778 -13.57 32.70 -30.12
N CYS A 779 -12.58 33.55 -29.85
CA CYS A 779 -12.74 35.01 -29.70
C CYS A 779 -12.82 35.75 -31.05
N ARG A 780 -12.99 35.03 -32.17
CA ARG A 780 -13.20 35.53 -33.53
C ARG A 780 -12.03 36.28 -34.18
N HIS A 781 -10.82 36.17 -33.62
CA HIS A 781 -9.60 36.67 -34.28
C HIS A 781 -9.05 35.66 -35.30
N ILE A 782 -8.52 36.17 -36.42
CA ILE A 782 -8.05 35.39 -37.58
C ILE A 782 -6.52 35.47 -37.68
N PHE A 783 -5.88 34.35 -37.97
CA PHE A 783 -4.43 34.25 -38.14
C PHE A 783 -4.07 33.26 -39.25
N HIS A 784 -2.86 33.36 -39.80
CA HIS A 784 -2.29 32.28 -40.61
C HIS A 784 -2.22 30.99 -39.79
N THR A 785 -2.55 29.86 -40.42
CA THR A 785 -2.49 28.54 -39.78
C THR A 785 -1.11 28.26 -39.19
N ALA A 786 -0.04 28.52 -39.95
CA ALA A 786 1.33 28.30 -39.48
C ALA A 786 1.71 29.22 -38.30
N CYS A 787 1.25 30.48 -38.32
CA CYS A 787 1.54 31.45 -37.26
C CYS A 787 0.81 31.09 -35.97
N LEU A 788 -0.49 30.77 -36.04
CA LEU A 788 -1.26 30.39 -34.87
C LEU A 788 -0.81 29.04 -34.33
N GLU A 789 -0.51 28.05 -35.18
CA GLU A 789 0.02 26.77 -34.74
C GLU A 789 1.36 26.92 -33.99
N SER A 790 2.27 27.74 -34.51
CA SER A 790 3.54 28.05 -33.84
C SER A 790 3.32 28.80 -32.52
N TRP A 791 2.38 29.75 -32.49
CA TRP A 791 2.02 30.47 -31.28
C TRP A 791 1.40 29.56 -30.22
N MET A 792 0.49 28.67 -30.61
CA MET A 792 -0.17 27.70 -29.74
C MET A 792 0.78 26.67 -29.14
N ARG A 793 1.92 26.39 -29.79
CA ARG A 793 3.02 25.61 -29.19
C ARG A 793 3.67 26.35 -28.01
N LEU A 794 3.66 27.67 -27.99
CA LEU A 794 4.24 28.50 -26.93
C LEU A 794 3.19 28.88 -25.86
N ARG A 795 2.00 29.36 -26.26
CA ARG A 795 0.92 29.81 -25.38
C ARG A 795 -0.47 29.50 -25.97
N LEU A 796 -1.36 28.94 -25.17
CA LEU A 796 -2.77 28.68 -25.52
C LEU A 796 -3.66 29.92 -25.21
N GLN A 797 -3.23 31.08 -25.70
CA GLN A 797 -3.94 32.36 -25.52
C GLN A 797 -3.96 33.11 -26.84
N CYS A 798 -5.03 33.85 -27.11
CA CYS A 798 -5.13 34.68 -28.30
C CYS A 798 -4.05 35.78 -28.29
N PRO A 799 -3.25 35.94 -29.37
CA PRO A 799 -2.28 37.03 -29.47
C PRO A 799 -2.90 38.43 -29.31
N ILE A 800 -4.16 38.60 -29.70
CA ILE A 800 -4.85 39.90 -29.70
C ILE A 800 -5.53 40.14 -28.35
N CYS A 801 -6.51 39.31 -27.96
CA CYS A 801 -7.31 39.56 -26.75
C CYS A 801 -6.88 38.76 -25.51
N ARG A 802 -5.85 37.90 -25.61
CA ARG A 802 -5.36 37.02 -24.52
C ARG A 802 -6.37 36.03 -23.95
N GLU A 803 -7.54 35.89 -24.57
CA GLU A 803 -8.53 34.88 -24.24
C GLU A 803 -7.95 33.47 -24.42
N SER A 804 -8.37 32.52 -23.58
CA SER A 804 -7.89 31.14 -23.66
C SER A 804 -8.38 30.47 -24.96
N ILE A 805 -7.51 29.66 -25.58
CA ILE A 805 -7.80 29.00 -26.87
C ILE A 805 -7.68 27.48 -26.68
N PRO A 806 -8.65 26.66 -27.16
CA PRO A 806 -8.54 25.21 -27.10
C PRO A 806 -7.36 24.67 -27.93
N PRO A 807 -6.70 23.56 -27.57
CA PRO A 807 -5.65 22.99 -28.41
C PRO A 807 -6.19 22.54 -29.79
N VAL A 808 -5.36 22.64 -30.84
CA VAL A 808 -5.64 22.12 -32.21
C VAL A 808 -5.46 20.61 -32.26
#